data_AF-A0A410RVC5-F1
#
_entry.id   AF-A0A410RVC5-F1
#
_cell.length_a   1.000
_cell.length_b   1.000
_cell.length_c   1.000
_cell.angle_alpha   90.00
_cell.angle_beta   90.00
_cell.angle_gamma   90.00
#
_symmetry.space_group_name_H-M   'P 1'
#
loop_
_entity.id
_entity.type
_entity.pdbx_description
1 polymer ?
#
loop_
_entity_poly.entity_id
_entity_poly.type
_entity_poly.pdbx_seq_one_letter_code
_entity_poly.pdbx_strand_id
1 'polypeptide(L)'
;MGTREQREEAAGLGIEGLMALELEAMKPRSERAPRKEAPSDGSAAREPTVRPDGASAPTWIEHPRDDLFGLALSGGGIRSATFNLGLLQTLAKLKLLGVFDYLATVSGGGYVGSFWTAWRARAGLRADPCAHLLPRKETPGFPDTPSTLGLAEPDPVHHLRQFSNFLHPRPGLLNADSGRMVSSVVNATIPSLLATVALLTLGVLVWEWVARWIIAGGIGLLFLALLTSVKLVTGEVVWRKLEVRGDRGSPSSADRDSRSLEGSRAYVLAALCAVGITLGLGWYFARGNAEAQTAMSGLLSWRRLQTWRPPSGPMLRALFSPAAVWVATAGALVLGRFLFSRLGRSALQPAWTYAVGRVISRLFLLAALWVVMALCWLGGAWIGEGWFHAQVQSLFAVGVPTLAAVLMAVLTRLQQRFTRQPSRPSVPGKRERARPVAIPLLSSVVVVLFLIGVVALVTHARTQGQLLPLFLLAAGITAATFFCFDTTRVGLHHFYRSRLARAYLGASLPDSGGAEPASERRADDLPLTALSQADPARPLHLICCAANDLRPEDPMRNLGRGAQSAVLSAVGMSVAHEAAAWTREGRSRREGGAPSLGAAMTASGAAFNSNMGAYSKRLGAAFTFLMAAFNFRLGLWWPHPTRGRGRRGEWAVGLPFYKEMFGMARAQDRDVHLSDGGHFENLALYELVRRHCRYILVSDCGRDPDLAFDDFGNAVRRVREDFGVDIRIDLSPLRPGPDGWARQPMVAGDIHYPTGDTGVLLMIRPALMGNEPADVAQYNARNAAFPHESTGDQFYDEAQWESYRRLGEHEAELAFQPILRQLDVKAENPEHGASLFAQARREWLPVPAGYSERFAHYASRAAEIDTLLHATGAHRLLREVFEEEPYIEDLVPFARSRQGGPVRPALSPRTRDISLSLQACRRALLFMEEVFLSEKLTEAHSHPAYLGLMNYFARWTHAPLFRLWWPLLKTLYPQRFTRFLETQFDLKSGRDEGQVKPVEANQHPGLAMSGWIQKKGTPRMRDGAMLLSYLHPVRYEGHPSHDIQLALVRAWRHGDGVEGLLAWDEGDFFVPPGFWGNGIGEAFLNGLNQWALDPSEGVSRLAVHIHEERPASAEEKKREADAAVLYRSSGFRAPDEAERKKLCKWWSFSRPASQDCADGECACLWLVREVTPADFTEPDRPLHAQALHAEVSSHLS
;
A
#
# COMPACT_ATOMS: atom_id res chain seq x y z
N MET A 1 -36.23 -23.28 -7.98
CA MET A 1 -37.10 -23.06 -6.80
C MET A 1 -36.61 -23.96 -5.69
N GLY A 2 -35.78 -23.45 -4.77
CA GLY A 2 -35.35 -24.16 -3.56
C GLY A 2 -36.10 -23.60 -2.36
N THR A 3 -36.56 -24.46 -1.46
CA THR A 3 -37.39 -24.14 -0.30
C THR A 3 -36.67 -23.19 0.67
N ARG A 4 -37.47 -22.39 1.40
CA ARG A 4 -37.03 -21.37 2.36
C ARG A 4 -36.04 -21.90 3.42
N GLU A 5 -36.14 -23.18 3.79
CA GLU A 5 -35.19 -23.86 4.70
C GLU A 5 -33.76 -23.98 4.12
N GLN A 6 -33.60 -24.17 2.80
CA GLN A 6 -32.27 -24.23 2.17
C GLN A 6 -31.62 -22.84 2.01
N ARG A 7 -32.41 -21.76 2.08
CA ARG A 7 -31.88 -20.39 2.13
C ARG A 7 -31.49 -19.98 3.55
N GLU A 8 -32.13 -20.54 4.58
CA GLU A 8 -31.78 -20.29 5.98
C GLU A 8 -30.55 -21.08 6.43
N GLU A 9 -30.29 -22.27 5.87
CA GLU A 9 -29.03 -23.03 6.11
C GLU A 9 -27.80 -22.44 5.40
N ALA A 10 -28.00 -21.59 4.38
CA ALA A 10 -26.92 -20.93 3.63
C ALA A 10 -26.55 -19.52 4.14
N ALA A 11 -27.34 -18.96 5.06
CA ALA A 11 -27.22 -17.57 5.53
C ALA A 11 -26.44 -17.40 6.85
N GLY A 12 -25.72 -18.43 7.30
CA GLY A 12 -25.00 -18.37 8.56
C GLY A 12 -23.78 -19.28 8.55
N LEU A 13 -22.68 -18.85 7.91
CA LEU A 13 -21.38 -19.40 8.27
C LEU A 13 -21.07 -18.94 9.71
N GLY A 14 -21.53 -19.74 10.66
CA GLY A 14 -21.04 -19.73 12.03
C GLY A 14 -19.53 -19.96 12.05
N ILE A 15 -18.94 -19.92 13.24
CA ILE A 15 -17.49 -19.96 13.44
C ILE A 15 -16.84 -21.22 12.85
N GLU A 16 -17.58 -22.33 12.75
CA GLU A 16 -17.13 -23.54 12.06
C GLU A 16 -16.85 -23.31 10.56
N GLY A 17 -17.61 -22.42 9.91
CA GLY A 17 -17.42 -22.00 8.53
C GLY A 17 -16.18 -21.15 8.31
N LEU A 18 -15.93 -20.17 9.18
CA LEU A 18 -14.71 -19.35 9.17
C LEU A 18 -13.47 -20.17 9.54
N MET A 19 -13.59 -21.04 10.55
CA MET A 19 -12.54 -21.98 10.90
C MET A 19 -12.30 -22.97 9.75
N ALA A 20 -13.33 -23.44 9.06
CA ALA A 20 -13.18 -24.29 7.88
C ALA A 20 -12.52 -23.54 6.72
N LEU A 21 -12.86 -22.27 6.48
CA LEU A 21 -12.21 -21.42 5.48
C LEU A 21 -10.73 -21.18 5.81
N GLU A 22 -10.40 -20.86 7.08
CA GLU A 22 -9.01 -20.75 7.54
C GLU A 22 -8.29 -22.10 7.46
N LEU A 23 -8.90 -23.20 7.90
CA LEU A 23 -8.33 -24.55 7.82
C LEU A 23 -8.10 -24.98 6.36
N GLU A 24 -9.02 -24.68 5.45
CA GLU A 24 -8.93 -24.98 4.02
C GLU A 24 -7.87 -24.09 3.33
N ALA A 25 -7.80 -22.82 3.70
CA ALA A 25 -6.73 -21.91 3.28
C ALA A 25 -5.35 -22.41 3.74
N MET A 26 -5.29 -23.07 4.92
CA MET A 26 -4.07 -23.66 5.49
C MET A 26 -3.68 -25.03 4.90
N LYS A 27 -4.52 -25.70 4.09
CA LYS A 27 -4.17 -26.99 3.46
C LYS A 27 -3.18 -26.82 2.30
N PRO A 28 -2.15 -27.69 2.18
CA PRO A 28 -1.24 -27.69 1.04
C PRO A 28 -1.99 -27.99 -0.26
N ARG A 29 -1.54 -27.41 -1.38
CA ARG A 29 -2.22 -27.47 -2.70
C ARG A 29 -2.53 -28.90 -3.19
N SER A 30 -1.79 -29.89 -2.73
CA SER A 30 -1.98 -31.32 -3.03
C SER A 30 -3.19 -31.97 -2.33
N GLU A 31 -3.73 -31.35 -1.28
CA GLU A 31 -4.80 -31.91 -0.43
C GLU A 31 -6.16 -31.21 -0.61
N ARG A 32 -6.24 -30.18 -1.46
CA ARG A 32 -7.51 -29.52 -1.79
C ARG A 32 -8.31 -30.42 -2.73
N ALA A 33 -9.56 -30.72 -2.37
CA ALA A 33 -10.44 -31.52 -3.21
C ALA A 33 -10.68 -30.81 -4.57
N PRO A 34 -10.63 -31.52 -5.71
CA PRO A 34 -10.96 -30.92 -7.00
C PRO A 34 -12.42 -30.44 -6.97
N ARG A 35 -12.65 -29.14 -7.16
CA ARG A 35 -14.00 -28.56 -7.26
C ARG A 35 -14.73 -29.20 -8.44
N LYS A 36 -15.91 -29.76 -8.20
CA LYS A 36 -16.86 -30.15 -9.26
C LYS A 36 -17.27 -28.87 -9.99
N GLU A 37 -16.85 -28.73 -11.24
CA GLU A 37 -17.34 -27.70 -12.13
C GLU A 37 -18.86 -27.86 -12.31
N ALA A 38 -19.60 -26.78 -12.09
CA ALA A 38 -21.01 -26.70 -12.44
C ALA A 38 -21.14 -26.74 -13.97
N PRO A 39 -22.23 -27.31 -14.53
CA PRO A 39 -22.38 -27.46 -15.98
C PRO A 39 -22.46 -26.07 -16.64
N SER A 40 -21.61 -25.87 -17.64
CA SER A 40 -21.51 -24.64 -18.43
C SER A 40 -22.65 -24.57 -19.45
N ASP A 41 -23.50 -23.55 -19.30
CA ASP A 41 -24.43 -23.16 -20.36
C ASP A 41 -23.77 -22.19 -21.35
N GLY A 42 -24.05 -22.49 -22.62
CA GLY A 42 -23.80 -21.81 -23.90
C GLY A 42 -23.32 -20.35 -23.96
N SER A 43 -22.21 -20.21 -24.71
CA SER A 43 -21.90 -19.17 -25.72
C SER A 43 -21.78 -17.69 -25.33
N ALA A 44 -20.53 -17.22 -25.25
CA ALA A 44 -20.05 -16.05 -26.00
C ALA A 44 -18.52 -16.08 -26.05
N ALA A 45 -17.95 -16.05 -27.26
CA ALA A 45 -16.52 -16.12 -27.51
C ALA A 45 -15.77 -14.95 -26.87
N ARG A 46 -14.80 -15.24 -26.00
CA ARG A 46 -13.75 -14.30 -25.60
C ARG A 46 -12.43 -14.76 -26.20
N GLU A 47 -11.78 -13.85 -26.92
CA GLU A 47 -10.46 -14.02 -27.52
C GLU A 47 -9.41 -14.45 -26.46
N PRO A 48 -8.46 -15.33 -26.81
CA PRO A 48 -7.43 -15.77 -25.91
C PRO A 48 -6.35 -14.68 -25.80
N THR A 49 -6.42 -13.87 -24.76
CA THR A 49 -5.27 -13.06 -24.35
C THR A 49 -4.19 -14.00 -23.81
N VAL A 50 -3.13 -14.16 -24.60
CA VAL A 50 -1.90 -14.85 -24.22
C VAL A 50 -1.32 -14.17 -22.98
N ARG A 51 -1.49 -14.80 -21.82
CA ARG A 51 -0.76 -14.42 -20.59
C ARG A 51 0.69 -14.88 -20.75
N PRO A 52 1.70 -14.04 -20.45
CA PRO A 52 3.08 -14.48 -20.39
C PRO A 52 3.25 -15.42 -19.20
N ASP A 53 3.68 -16.65 -19.48
CA ASP A 53 4.08 -17.65 -18.49
C ASP A 53 5.27 -17.14 -17.66
N GLY A 54 5.08 -17.02 -16.34
CA GLY A 54 6.16 -16.72 -15.41
C GLY A 54 5.66 -16.23 -14.04
N ALA A 55 5.58 -17.16 -13.09
CA ALA A 55 5.07 -17.01 -11.72
C ALA A 55 3.54 -16.89 -11.62
N SER A 56 2.89 -18.03 -11.35
CA SER A 56 1.49 -18.07 -10.92
C SER A 56 1.31 -17.12 -9.73
N ALA A 57 0.59 -16.02 -9.95
CA ALA A 57 0.10 -15.17 -8.89
C ALA A 57 -0.58 -16.06 -7.84
N PRO A 58 -0.32 -15.83 -6.56
CA PRO A 58 -0.80 -16.72 -5.53
C PRO A 58 -2.34 -16.76 -5.47
N THR A 59 -2.90 -17.96 -5.67
CA THR A 59 -4.32 -18.29 -5.59
C THR A 59 -4.84 -18.26 -4.13
N TRP A 60 -4.86 -17.08 -3.51
CA TRP A 60 -5.64 -16.80 -2.28
C TRP A 60 -6.65 -15.67 -2.47
N ILE A 61 -6.79 -15.19 -3.71
CA ILE A 61 -7.92 -14.38 -4.17
C ILE A 61 -9.04 -15.35 -4.57
N GLU A 62 -9.61 -16.07 -3.61
CA GLU A 62 -10.98 -16.55 -3.77
C GLU A 62 -11.85 -15.55 -3.03
N HIS A 63 -12.79 -14.93 -3.75
CA HIS A 63 -13.81 -14.07 -3.16
C HIS A 63 -14.46 -14.84 -2.00
N PRO A 64 -14.30 -14.40 -0.73
CA PRO A 64 -15.12 -14.97 0.33
C PRO A 64 -16.58 -14.78 -0.07
N ARG A 65 -17.41 -15.80 0.15
CA ARG A 65 -18.83 -15.77 -0.25
C ARG A 65 -19.63 -14.67 0.45
N ASP A 66 -19.13 -14.18 1.58
CA ASP A 66 -19.74 -13.16 2.44
C ASP A 66 -18.82 -11.97 2.66
N ASP A 67 -19.40 -10.79 2.90
CA ASP A 67 -18.67 -9.57 3.27
C ASP A 67 -18.07 -9.70 4.67
N LEU A 68 -16.73 -9.63 4.79
CA LEU A 68 -16.01 -9.74 6.06
C LEU A 68 -15.67 -8.38 6.68
N PHE A 69 -15.80 -8.29 8.00
CA PHE A 69 -15.57 -7.09 8.81
C PHE A 69 -14.32 -7.24 9.70
N GLY A 70 -13.41 -6.27 9.62
CA GLY A 70 -12.16 -6.26 10.37
C GLY A 70 -12.01 -5.05 11.29
N LEU A 71 -11.55 -5.29 12.52
CA LEU A 71 -11.09 -4.27 13.46
C LEU A 71 -9.56 -4.34 13.59
N ALA A 72 -8.86 -3.26 13.27
CA ALA A 72 -7.40 -3.17 13.36
C ALA A 72 -7.00 -2.26 14.52
N LEU A 73 -6.27 -2.80 15.50
CA LEU A 73 -5.69 -2.04 16.61
C LEU A 73 -4.17 -1.95 16.43
N SER A 74 -3.70 -0.76 16.07
CA SER A 74 -2.29 -0.50 15.76
C SER A 74 -1.36 -0.56 16.98
N GLY A 75 -0.06 -0.60 16.71
CA GLY A 75 0.99 -0.50 17.72
C GLY A 75 1.22 0.91 18.26
N GLY A 76 1.97 0.99 19.36
CA GLY A 76 2.23 2.25 20.07
C GLY A 76 2.52 2.11 21.56
N GLY A 77 2.76 0.87 22.04
CA GLY A 77 2.97 0.59 23.46
C GLY A 77 1.71 0.86 24.30
N ILE A 78 1.93 1.25 25.55
CA ILE A 78 0.83 1.51 26.48
C ILE A 78 -0.14 2.61 26.01
N ARG A 79 0.36 3.64 25.29
CA ARG A 79 -0.49 4.66 24.67
C ARG A 79 -1.60 4.06 23.83
N SER A 80 -1.22 3.20 22.89
CA SER A 80 -2.15 2.54 21.98
C SER A 80 -3.11 1.65 22.76
N ALA A 81 -2.61 0.90 23.73
CA ALA A 81 -3.45 0.03 24.57
C ALA A 81 -4.53 0.83 25.31
N THR A 82 -4.17 1.98 25.90
CA THR A 82 -5.06 2.81 26.71
C THR A 82 -6.06 3.60 25.87
N PHE A 83 -5.65 4.17 24.73
CA PHE A 83 -6.60 4.81 23.81
C PHE A 83 -7.60 3.79 23.25
N ASN A 84 -7.11 2.63 22.79
CA ASN A 84 -7.96 1.56 22.26
C ASN A 84 -8.86 0.94 23.33
N LEU A 85 -8.48 0.99 24.61
CA LEU A 85 -9.36 0.61 25.72
C LEU A 85 -10.62 1.50 25.71
N GLY A 86 -10.46 2.82 25.64
CA GLY A 86 -11.58 3.75 25.55
C GLY A 86 -12.43 3.55 24.29
N LEU A 87 -11.78 3.35 23.13
CA LEU A 87 -12.46 3.02 21.88
C LEU A 87 -13.32 1.76 22.01
N LEU A 88 -12.76 0.67 22.55
CA LEU A 88 -13.48 -0.60 22.73
C LEU A 88 -14.63 -0.47 23.75
N GLN A 89 -14.44 0.30 24.82
CA GLN A 89 -15.50 0.61 25.80
C GLN A 89 -16.68 1.30 25.11
N THR A 90 -16.43 2.32 24.30
CA THR A 90 -17.48 3.02 23.55
C THR A 90 -18.14 2.12 22.51
N LEU A 91 -17.38 1.36 21.73
CA LEU A 91 -17.94 0.41 20.76
C LEU A 91 -18.83 -0.64 21.46
N ALA A 92 -18.49 -1.06 22.68
CA ALA A 92 -19.31 -1.96 23.49
C ALA A 92 -20.60 -1.30 23.96
N LYS A 93 -20.50 -0.09 24.53
CA LYS A 93 -21.64 0.73 24.96
C LYS A 93 -22.63 0.97 23.81
N LEU A 94 -22.12 1.12 22.60
CA LEU A 94 -22.91 1.29 21.38
C LEU A 94 -23.32 -0.03 20.69
N LYS A 95 -23.00 -1.19 21.27
CA LYS A 95 -23.30 -2.54 20.74
C LYS A 95 -22.70 -2.84 19.35
N LEU A 96 -21.59 -2.18 19.00
CA LEU A 96 -20.93 -2.31 17.70
C LEU A 96 -19.88 -3.43 17.64
N LEU A 97 -19.41 -3.94 18.79
CA LEU A 97 -18.36 -4.98 18.82
C LEU A 97 -18.77 -6.29 18.14
N GLY A 98 -20.07 -6.60 18.10
CA GLY A 98 -20.59 -7.81 17.45
C GLY A 98 -20.53 -7.79 15.92
N VAL A 99 -20.21 -6.65 15.31
CA VAL A 99 -20.12 -6.50 13.85
C VAL A 99 -18.84 -7.13 13.28
N PHE A 100 -17.76 -7.21 14.07
CA PHE A 100 -16.44 -7.57 13.55
C PHE A 100 -16.20 -9.09 13.52
N ASP A 101 -15.69 -9.61 12.41
CA ASP A 101 -15.29 -11.01 12.23
C ASP A 101 -13.84 -11.24 12.64
N TYR A 102 -12.96 -10.26 12.39
CA TYR A 102 -11.55 -10.31 12.71
C TYR A 102 -11.13 -9.14 13.58
N LEU A 103 -10.29 -9.44 14.57
CA LEU A 103 -9.57 -8.45 15.37
C LEU A 103 -8.09 -8.61 15.05
N ALA A 104 -7.51 -7.70 14.26
CA ALA A 104 -6.08 -7.69 13.99
C ALA A 104 -5.39 -6.71 14.93
N THR A 105 -4.30 -7.15 15.56
CA THR A 105 -3.61 -6.33 16.56
C THR A 105 -2.11 -6.37 16.39
N VAL A 106 -1.46 -5.23 16.63
CA VAL A 106 0.00 -5.09 16.68
C VAL A 106 0.41 -4.45 18.00
N SER A 107 1.47 -4.97 18.64
CA SER A 107 2.14 -4.34 19.77
C SER A 107 1.19 -3.89 20.90
N GLY A 108 1.10 -2.59 21.17
CA GLY A 108 0.17 -2.00 22.14
C GLY A 108 -1.30 -2.36 21.91
N GLY A 109 -1.78 -2.38 20.66
CA GLY A 109 -3.11 -2.89 20.32
C GLY A 109 -3.27 -4.38 20.67
N GLY A 110 -2.17 -5.14 20.64
CA GLY A 110 -2.12 -6.53 21.10
C GLY A 110 -2.31 -6.68 22.60
N TYR A 111 -1.94 -5.68 23.41
CA TYR A 111 -2.13 -5.73 24.87
C TYR A 111 -3.61 -5.70 25.23
N VAL A 112 -4.32 -4.69 24.74
CA VAL A 112 -5.75 -4.53 25.00
C VAL A 112 -6.59 -5.56 24.25
N GLY A 113 -6.21 -5.93 23.02
CA GLY A 113 -6.89 -6.97 22.26
C GLY A 113 -6.78 -8.36 22.90
N SER A 114 -5.63 -8.69 23.49
CA SER A 114 -5.46 -9.94 24.24
C SER A 114 -6.22 -9.92 25.56
N PHE A 115 -6.29 -8.78 26.26
CA PHE A 115 -7.16 -8.60 27.43
C PHE A 115 -8.62 -8.89 27.07
N TRP A 116 -9.14 -8.24 26.01
CA TRP A 116 -10.53 -8.41 25.59
C TRP A 116 -10.82 -9.86 25.16
N THR A 117 -9.91 -10.47 24.41
CA THR A 117 -10.01 -11.89 24.01
C THR A 117 -10.00 -12.83 25.21
N ALA A 118 -9.11 -12.61 26.19
CA ALA A 118 -9.07 -13.41 27.41
C ALA A 118 -10.33 -13.22 28.28
N TRP A 119 -10.85 -11.99 28.36
CA TRP A 119 -12.11 -11.69 29.04
C TRP A 119 -13.29 -12.43 28.41
N ARG A 120 -13.45 -12.35 27.10
CA ARG A 120 -14.52 -13.06 26.38
C ARG A 120 -14.46 -14.57 26.59
N ALA A 121 -13.26 -15.16 26.47
CA ALA A 121 -13.05 -16.58 26.75
C ALA A 121 -13.41 -16.97 28.19
N ARG A 122 -13.07 -16.14 29.17
CA ARG A 122 -13.38 -16.40 30.59
C ARG A 122 -14.84 -16.13 30.94
N ALA A 123 -15.47 -15.14 30.33
CA ALA A 123 -16.90 -14.88 30.46
C ALA A 123 -17.73 -16.04 29.87
N GLY A 124 -17.31 -16.57 28.71
CA GLY A 124 -17.91 -17.76 28.09
C GLY A 124 -17.84 -19.01 28.96
N LEU A 125 -16.79 -19.15 29.77
CA LEU A 125 -16.60 -20.23 30.76
C LEU A 125 -17.43 -20.05 32.05
N ARG A 126 -17.98 -18.86 32.31
CA ARG A 126 -18.85 -18.56 33.47
C ARG A 126 -20.34 -18.74 33.17
N ALA A 127 -20.72 -18.96 31.91
CA ALA A 127 -22.11 -19.22 31.53
C ALA A 127 -22.57 -20.57 32.12
N ASP A 128 -23.74 -20.57 32.76
CA ASP A 128 -24.38 -21.71 33.41
C ASP A 128 -24.27 -23.01 32.57
N PRO A 129 -23.89 -24.17 33.14
CA PRO A 129 -23.97 -25.47 32.45
C PRO A 129 -25.39 -25.85 32.00
N CYS A 130 -26.43 -25.06 32.30
CA CYS A 130 -27.75 -25.19 31.68
C CYS A 130 -27.97 -24.25 30.47
N ALA A 131 -27.04 -23.35 30.15
CA ALA A 131 -27.15 -22.36 29.07
C ALA A 131 -27.11 -22.96 27.66
N HIS A 132 -26.88 -24.28 27.52
CA HIS A 132 -26.94 -25.01 26.25
C HIS A 132 -28.36 -25.09 25.67
N LEU A 133 -29.38 -24.84 26.50
CA LEU A 133 -30.80 -24.92 26.15
C LEU A 133 -31.41 -23.57 25.75
N LEU A 134 -30.66 -22.47 25.86
CA LEU A 134 -31.07 -21.15 25.38
C LEU A 134 -30.29 -20.81 24.10
N PRO A 135 -30.92 -20.21 23.08
CA PRO A 135 -30.19 -19.70 21.92
C PRO A 135 -29.19 -18.64 22.41
N ARG A 136 -27.88 -18.97 22.35
CA ARG A 136 -26.76 -18.06 22.67
C ARG A 136 -26.74 -16.92 21.64
N LYS A 137 -27.59 -15.92 21.83
CA LYS A 137 -27.75 -14.78 20.90
C LYS A 137 -26.94 -13.53 21.29
N GLU A 138 -26.38 -13.47 22.51
CA GLU A 138 -25.59 -12.32 22.94
C GLU A 138 -24.13 -12.76 23.19
N THR A 139 -23.22 -12.33 22.31
CA THR A 139 -21.78 -12.33 22.58
C THR A 139 -21.52 -11.60 23.90
N PRO A 140 -20.75 -12.17 24.84
CA PRO A 140 -20.44 -11.47 26.09
C PRO A 140 -19.78 -10.12 25.78
N GLY A 141 -20.38 -9.04 26.29
CA GLY A 141 -19.92 -7.68 26.09
C GLY A 141 -18.54 -7.40 26.69
N PHE A 142 -18.03 -6.20 26.42
CA PHE A 142 -16.90 -5.62 27.15
C PHE A 142 -17.25 -5.55 28.65
N PRO A 143 -16.27 -5.58 29.59
CA PRO A 143 -16.57 -5.57 31.02
C PRO A 143 -17.39 -4.34 31.45
N ASP A 144 -18.71 -4.52 31.58
CA ASP A 144 -19.68 -3.51 32.03
C ASP A 144 -20.32 -3.86 33.38
N THR A 145 -19.88 -4.97 34.01
CA THR A 145 -20.40 -5.41 35.31
C THR A 145 -19.99 -4.44 36.43
N PRO A 146 -20.88 -4.12 37.38
CA PRO A 146 -20.54 -3.33 38.55
C PRO A 146 -19.36 -3.91 39.32
N SER A 147 -18.53 -3.03 39.90
CA SER A 147 -17.37 -3.43 40.70
C SER A 147 -17.76 -4.31 41.88
N THR A 148 -17.02 -5.40 42.08
CA THR A 148 -17.11 -6.22 43.31
C THR A 148 -16.48 -5.51 44.51
N LEU A 149 -15.63 -4.50 44.27
CA LEU A 149 -15.03 -3.63 45.28
C LEU A 149 -15.91 -2.43 45.65
N GLY A 150 -17.10 -2.30 45.06
CA GLY A 150 -17.99 -1.14 45.27
C GLY A 150 -17.51 0.16 44.61
N LEU A 151 -16.58 0.06 43.64
CA LEU A 151 -16.12 1.20 42.84
C LEU A 151 -17.12 1.55 41.72
N ALA A 152 -17.07 2.80 41.26
CA ALA A 152 -17.88 3.26 40.13
C ALA A 152 -17.41 2.67 38.78
N GLU A 153 -16.14 2.26 38.68
CA GLU A 153 -15.57 1.62 37.49
C GLU A 153 -15.53 0.08 37.65
N PRO A 154 -15.67 -0.70 36.56
CA PRO A 154 -15.53 -2.15 36.61
C PRO A 154 -14.14 -2.61 37.10
N ASP A 155 -14.07 -3.69 37.88
CA ASP A 155 -12.81 -4.22 38.44
C ASP A 155 -11.72 -4.47 37.38
N PRO A 156 -12.02 -4.99 36.16
CA PRO A 156 -11.01 -5.15 35.12
C PRO A 156 -10.37 -3.82 34.67
N VAL A 157 -11.17 -2.75 34.57
CA VAL A 157 -10.69 -1.41 34.19
C VAL A 157 -9.87 -0.81 35.32
N HIS A 158 -10.33 -0.96 36.56
CA HIS A 158 -9.57 -0.56 37.74
C HIS A 158 -8.20 -1.26 37.79
N HIS A 159 -8.16 -2.56 37.51
CA HIS A 159 -6.93 -3.33 37.44
C HIS A 159 -5.98 -2.78 36.37
N LEU A 160 -6.47 -2.54 35.15
CA LEU A 160 -5.65 -1.96 34.09
C LEU A 160 -5.08 -0.59 34.47
N ARG A 161 -5.87 0.22 35.20
CA ARG A 161 -5.44 1.51 35.75
C ARG A 161 -4.33 1.35 36.79
N GLN A 162 -4.46 0.42 37.74
CA GLN A 162 -3.42 0.12 38.73
C GLN A 162 -2.09 -0.32 38.09
N PHE A 163 -2.17 -0.94 36.90
CA PHE A 163 -1.03 -1.36 36.10
C PHE A 163 -0.71 -0.36 34.96
N SER A 164 -1.09 0.92 35.09
CA SER A 164 -0.65 1.99 34.18
C SER A 164 0.88 2.05 34.04
N ASN A 165 1.60 1.60 35.07
CA ASN A 165 3.02 1.32 35.02
C ASN A 165 3.26 -0.19 35.21
N PHE A 166 2.98 -0.98 34.16
CA PHE A 166 3.03 -2.44 34.25
C PHE A 166 4.45 -3.01 34.50
N LEU A 167 5.51 -2.30 34.09
CA LEU A 167 6.89 -2.71 34.34
C LEU A 167 7.26 -2.57 35.82
N HIS A 168 6.75 -1.51 36.45
CA HIS A 168 7.05 -1.18 37.84
C HIS A 168 5.85 -0.53 38.55
N PRO A 169 4.81 -1.32 38.89
CA PRO A 169 3.55 -0.76 39.39
C PRO A 169 3.68 0.00 40.72
N ARG A 170 4.69 -0.34 41.53
CA ARG A 170 4.94 0.24 42.85
C ARG A 170 6.36 0.80 42.96
N PRO A 171 6.59 2.06 42.56
CA PRO A 171 7.90 2.68 42.64
C PRO A 171 8.43 2.76 44.08
N GLY A 172 9.66 2.31 44.30
CA GLY A 172 10.33 2.38 45.61
C GLY A 172 11.66 1.60 45.65
N LEU A 173 12.73 2.21 46.16
CA LEU A 173 14.08 1.60 46.18
C LEU A 173 14.13 0.28 46.97
N LEU A 174 13.31 0.17 48.02
CA LEU A 174 13.25 -0.99 48.93
C LEU A 174 12.06 -1.93 48.63
N ASN A 175 11.28 -1.66 47.58
CA ASN A 175 10.17 -2.53 47.21
C ASN A 175 10.67 -3.82 46.56
N ALA A 176 10.06 -4.95 46.92
CA ALA A 176 10.37 -6.27 46.36
C ALA A 176 10.27 -6.31 44.81
N ASP A 177 9.42 -5.47 44.22
CA ASP A 177 9.25 -5.39 42.76
C ASP A 177 10.43 -4.74 42.04
N SER A 178 11.08 -3.74 42.66
CA SER A 178 12.34 -3.15 42.16
C SER A 178 13.45 -4.18 42.17
N GLY A 179 13.57 -4.92 43.28
CA GLY A 179 14.53 -6.02 43.40
C GLY A 179 14.32 -7.10 42.34
N ARG A 180 13.06 -7.48 42.07
CA ARG A 180 12.70 -8.45 41.02
C ARG A 180 13.04 -7.96 39.61
N MET A 181 12.80 -6.68 39.29
CA MET A 181 13.17 -6.10 38.00
C MET A 181 14.68 -6.11 37.80
N VAL A 182 15.44 -5.62 38.78
CA VAL A 182 16.92 -5.62 38.73
C VAL A 182 17.45 -7.05 38.63
N SER A 183 16.96 -7.96 39.48
CA SER A 183 17.34 -9.38 39.44
C SER A 183 17.07 -10.01 38.09
N SER A 184 15.93 -9.72 37.46
CA SER A 184 15.62 -10.25 36.13
C SER A 184 16.55 -9.71 35.05
N VAL A 185 16.88 -8.41 35.07
CA VAL A 185 17.82 -7.82 34.12
C VAL A 185 19.21 -8.44 34.30
N VAL A 186 19.67 -8.56 35.54
CA VAL A 186 20.97 -9.17 35.87
C VAL A 186 21.03 -10.64 35.47
N ASN A 187 20.02 -11.44 35.83
CA ASN A 187 19.92 -12.86 35.50
C ASN A 187 19.81 -13.11 33.98
N ALA A 188 19.25 -12.16 33.24
CA ALA A 188 19.23 -12.21 31.78
C ALA A 188 20.59 -11.80 31.20
N THR A 189 21.12 -10.64 31.57
CA THR A 189 22.30 -10.06 30.92
C THR A 189 23.59 -10.80 31.25
N ILE A 190 23.81 -11.27 32.49
CA ILE A 190 25.08 -11.92 32.88
C ILE A 190 25.37 -13.17 32.02
N PRO A 191 24.45 -14.15 31.90
CA PRO A 191 24.70 -15.34 31.08
C PRO A 191 24.98 -15.00 29.61
N SER A 192 24.26 -14.04 29.03
CA SER A 192 24.46 -13.61 27.64
C SER A 192 25.83 -12.94 27.44
N LEU A 193 26.23 -12.08 28.39
CA LEU A 193 27.51 -11.40 28.36
C LEU A 193 28.66 -12.38 28.55
N LEU A 194 28.53 -13.35 29.47
CA LEU A 194 29.50 -14.43 29.66
C LEU A 194 29.63 -15.29 28.40
N ALA A 195 28.52 -15.66 27.77
CA ALA A 195 28.54 -16.38 26.49
C ALA A 195 29.23 -15.57 25.38
N THR A 196 28.98 -14.26 25.33
CA THR A 196 29.61 -13.35 24.37
C THR A 196 31.11 -13.23 24.60
N VAL A 197 31.52 -12.97 25.83
CA VAL A 197 32.94 -12.86 26.22
C VAL A 197 33.66 -14.19 26.00
N ALA A 198 33.03 -15.32 26.34
CA ALA A 198 33.58 -16.65 26.09
C ALA A 198 33.78 -16.91 24.59
N LEU A 199 32.78 -16.59 23.76
CA LEU A 199 32.87 -16.73 22.30
C LEU A 199 33.98 -15.85 21.71
N LEU A 200 34.06 -14.58 22.14
CA LEU A 200 35.12 -13.66 21.72
C LEU A 200 36.50 -14.15 22.20
N THR A 201 36.60 -14.68 23.42
CA THR A 201 37.84 -15.24 23.97
C THR A 201 38.32 -16.41 23.13
N LEU A 202 37.44 -17.36 22.80
CA LEU A 202 37.76 -18.45 21.89
C LEU A 202 38.18 -17.93 20.50
N GLY A 203 37.47 -16.94 19.97
CA GLY A 203 37.82 -16.31 18.70
C GLY A 203 39.22 -15.67 18.70
N VAL A 204 39.57 -14.94 19.77
CA VAL A 204 40.89 -14.34 19.97
C VAL A 204 41.96 -15.41 20.12
N LEU A 205 41.73 -16.46 20.92
CA LEU A 205 42.66 -17.57 21.10
C LEU A 205 42.90 -18.34 19.79
N VAL A 206 41.85 -18.58 19.01
CA VAL A 206 41.95 -19.21 17.67
C VAL A 206 42.72 -18.32 16.72
N TRP A 207 42.41 -17.01 16.67
CA TRP A 207 43.16 -16.08 15.84
C TRP A 207 44.63 -16.04 16.23
N GLU A 208 44.92 -16.01 17.52
CA GLU A 208 46.27 -15.98 18.03
C GLU A 208 47.04 -17.27 17.68
N TRP A 209 46.39 -18.43 17.83
CA TRP A 209 46.95 -19.70 17.39
C TRP A 209 47.28 -19.67 15.90
N VAL A 210 46.33 -19.23 15.06
CA VAL A 210 46.53 -19.06 13.61
C VAL A 210 47.66 -18.08 13.31
N ALA A 211 47.76 -16.95 14.02
CA ALA A 211 48.83 -15.97 13.86
C ALA A 211 50.20 -16.55 14.20
N ARG A 212 50.32 -17.33 15.28
CA ARG A 212 51.57 -18.05 15.61
C ARG A 212 52.00 -18.96 14.47
N TRP A 213 51.09 -19.75 13.92
CA TRP A 213 51.41 -20.69 12.85
C TRP A 213 51.77 -20.00 11.54
N ILE A 214 51.00 -18.99 11.12
CA ILE A 214 51.27 -18.25 9.87
C ILE A 214 52.63 -17.55 9.91
N ILE A 215 53.07 -17.11 11.10
CA ILE A 215 54.31 -16.34 11.25
C ILE A 215 55.51 -17.23 11.63
N ALA A 216 55.29 -18.46 12.12
CA ALA A 216 56.33 -19.41 12.50
C ALA A 216 56.98 -20.12 11.28
N GLY A 217 58.00 -19.50 10.70
CA GLY A 217 58.95 -20.16 9.79
C GLY A 217 58.36 -20.71 8.49
N GLY A 218 59.01 -21.72 7.91
CA GLY A 218 58.64 -22.30 6.62
C GLY A 218 57.24 -22.96 6.57
N ILE A 219 56.72 -23.42 7.70
CA ILE A 219 55.37 -24.01 7.83
C ILE A 219 54.28 -22.92 7.73
N GLY A 220 54.59 -21.68 8.12
CA GLY A 220 53.64 -20.56 8.07
C GLY A 220 53.16 -20.18 6.67
N LEU A 221 53.98 -20.46 5.65
CA LEU A 221 53.60 -20.30 4.24
C LEU A 221 52.46 -21.22 3.84
N LEU A 222 52.48 -22.47 4.33
CA LEU A 222 51.43 -23.45 4.09
C LEU A 222 50.12 -23.01 4.78
N PHE A 223 50.20 -22.47 5.99
CA PHE A 223 49.01 -21.95 6.69
C PHE A 223 48.43 -20.70 6.03
N LEU A 224 49.27 -19.78 5.55
CA LEU A 224 48.81 -18.58 4.82
C LEU A 224 48.10 -18.98 3.52
N ALA A 225 48.67 -19.93 2.78
CA ALA A 225 48.07 -20.49 1.57
C ALA A 225 46.78 -21.27 1.88
N LEU A 226 46.75 -22.04 2.97
CA LEU A 226 45.57 -22.77 3.42
C LEU A 226 44.44 -21.81 3.77
N LEU A 227 44.68 -20.77 4.54
CA LEU A 227 43.66 -19.79 4.92
C LEU A 227 43.10 -19.06 3.71
N THR A 228 43.97 -18.69 2.77
CA THR A 228 43.60 -18.11 1.48
C THR A 228 42.72 -19.07 0.68
N SER A 229 43.14 -20.33 0.55
CA SER A 229 42.40 -21.38 -0.15
C SER A 229 41.03 -21.62 0.47
N VAL A 230 40.97 -21.79 1.79
CA VAL A 230 39.73 -21.99 2.55
C VAL A 230 38.76 -20.83 2.31
N LYS A 231 39.23 -19.57 2.37
CA LYS A 231 38.34 -18.43 2.14
C LYS A 231 37.82 -18.34 0.71
N LEU A 232 38.68 -18.62 -0.27
CA LEU A 232 38.30 -18.59 -1.68
C LEU A 232 37.30 -19.71 -2.00
N VAL A 233 37.55 -20.93 -1.52
CA VAL A 233 36.67 -22.09 -1.69
C VAL A 233 35.34 -21.91 -0.96
N THR A 234 35.36 -21.54 0.33
CA THR A 234 34.12 -21.32 1.08
C THR A 234 33.28 -20.19 0.48
N GLY A 235 33.92 -19.10 0.04
CA GLY A 235 33.25 -18.04 -0.68
C GLY A 235 32.58 -18.55 -1.96
N GLU A 236 33.19 -19.49 -2.67
CA GLU A 236 32.66 -20.02 -3.92
C GLU A 236 31.51 -21.00 -3.70
N VAL A 237 31.63 -21.87 -2.71
CA VAL A 237 30.55 -22.77 -2.29
C VAL A 237 29.34 -21.96 -1.84
N VAL A 238 29.54 -20.88 -1.08
CA VAL A 238 28.45 -19.99 -0.66
C VAL A 238 27.82 -19.30 -1.86
N TRP A 239 28.62 -18.74 -2.76
CA TRP A 239 28.14 -18.10 -3.99
C TRP A 239 27.29 -19.06 -4.84
N ARG A 240 27.81 -20.25 -5.14
CA ARG A 240 27.07 -21.25 -5.95
C ARG A 240 25.78 -21.71 -5.28
N LYS A 241 25.78 -21.88 -3.96
CA LYS A 241 24.55 -22.21 -3.23
C LYS A 241 23.49 -21.11 -3.36
N LEU A 242 23.90 -19.85 -3.46
CA LEU A 242 22.98 -18.72 -3.70
C LEU A 242 22.52 -18.71 -5.16
N GLU A 243 23.43 -18.90 -6.12
CA GLU A 243 23.14 -18.89 -7.56
C GLU A 243 22.19 -20.03 -7.98
N VAL A 244 22.49 -21.28 -7.60
CA VAL A 244 21.66 -22.47 -7.90
C VAL A 244 20.26 -22.39 -7.25
N ARG A 245 20.11 -21.61 -6.17
CA ARG A 245 18.82 -21.45 -5.48
C ARG A 245 17.98 -20.30 -6.05
N GLY A 246 18.60 -19.25 -6.59
CA GLY A 246 17.90 -18.14 -7.23
C GLY A 246 17.23 -18.52 -8.56
N ASP A 247 17.77 -19.53 -9.26
CA ASP A 247 17.42 -19.79 -10.68
C ASP A 247 16.44 -20.96 -10.90
N ARG A 248 15.75 -21.44 -9.85
CA ARG A 248 14.74 -22.52 -9.92
C ARG A 248 13.47 -22.18 -10.74
N GLY A 249 13.44 -21.06 -11.45
CA GLY A 249 12.28 -20.57 -12.19
C GLY A 249 12.46 -20.36 -13.71
N SER A 250 13.62 -20.66 -14.31
CA SER A 250 13.88 -20.36 -15.73
C SER A 250 14.08 -21.61 -16.61
N PRO A 251 13.44 -21.75 -17.79
CA PRO A 251 13.37 -23.04 -18.52
C PRO A 251 14.56 -23.40 -19.43
N SER A 252 15.64 -22.62 -19.48
CA SER A 252 16.76 -22.87 -20.42
C SER A 252 17.98 -23.48 -19.71
N SER A 253 17.97 -24.80 -19.46
CA SER A 253 19.01 -25.48 -18.65
C SER A 253 20.33 -25.72 -19.40
N ALA A 254 20.29 -26.09 -20.69
CA ALA A 254 21.47 -26.65 -21.39
C ALA A 254 22.57 -25.61 -21.75
N ASP A 255 22.19 -24.43 -22.26
CA ASP A 255 23.16 -23.40 -22.68
C ASP A 255 23.66 -22.52 -21.50
N ARG A 256 23.04 -22.70 -20.33
CA ARG A 256 23.34 -21.96 -19.10
C ARG A 256 24.30 -22.73 -18.19
N ASP A 257 24.16 -24.06 -18.14
CA ASP A 257 25.10 -24.94 -17.45
C ASP A 257 26.52 -24.82 -18.02
N SER A 258 26.67 -24.69 -19.35
CA SER A 258 27.96 -24.48 -20.02
C SER A 258 28.66 -23.19 -19.55
N ARG A 259 27.94 -22.05 -19.53
CA ARG A 259 28.47 -20.75 -19.08
C ARG A 259 28.78 -20.70 -17.58
N SER A 260 27.98 -21.38 -16.75
CA SER A 260 28.20 -21.52 -15.29
C SER A 260 29.45 -22.35 -14.98
N LEU A 261 29.64 -23.44 -15.74
CA LEU A 261 30.83 -24.29 -15.69
C LEU A 261 32.09 -23.53 -16.12
N GLU A 262 32.00 -22.69 -17.15
CA GLU A 262 33.11 -21.85 -17.62
C GLU A 262 33.49 -20.77 -16.60
N GLY A 263 32.53 -20.02 -16.05
CA GLY A 263 32.79 -19.03 -15.00
C GLY A 263 33.39 -19.64 -13.73
N SER A 264 33.01 -20.88 -13.44
CA SER A 264 33.57 -21.68 -12.36
C SER A 264 35.01 -22.10 -12.60
N ARG A 265 35.34 -22.57 -13.81
CA ARG A 265 36.72 -22.91 -14.20
C ARG A 265 37.61 -21.67 -14.14
N ALA A 266 37.11 -20.53 -14.63
CA ALA A 266 37.78 -19.23 -14.51
C ALA A 266 38.04 -18.83 -13.05
N TYR A 267 37.06 -19.05 -12.15
CA TYR A 267 37.23 -18.79 -10.72
C TYR A 267 38.28 -19.70 -10.08
N VAL A 268 38.24 -21.01 -10.35
CA VAL A 268 39.22 -21.95 -9.82
C VAL A 268 40.63 -21.58 -10.27
N LEU A 269 40.81 -21.24 -11.55
CA LEU A 269 42.09 -20.80 -12.09
C LEU A 269 42.57 -19.51 -11.41
N ALA A 270 41.71 -18.49 -11.30
CA ALA A 270 42.03 -17.25 -10.60
C ALA A 270 42.37 -17.47 -9.12
N ALA A 271 41.68 -18.40 -8.45
CA ALA A 271 41.94 -18.76 -7.06
C ALA A 271 43.28 -19.50 -6.91
N LEU A 272 43.60 -20.43 -7.81
CA LEU A 272 44.91 -21.11 -7.84
C LEU A 272 46.05 -20.13 -8.07
N CYS A 273 45.89 -19.19 -9.03
CA CYS A 273 46.84 -18.11 -9.24
C CYS A 273 47.01 -17.25 -7.97
N ALA A 274 45.92 -16.88 -7.31
CA ALA A 274 45.97 -16.11 -6.06
C ALA A 274 46.72 -16.85 -4.95
N VAL A 275 46.47 -18.16 -4.78
CA VAL A 275 47.17 -19.01 -3.80
C VAL A 275 48.65 -19.13 -4.14
N GLY A 276 49.00 -19.32 -5.42
CA GLY A 276 50.39 -19.38 -5.88
C GLY A 276 51.15 -18.06 -5.66
N ILE A 277 50.52 -16.92 -5.97
CA ILE A 277 51.09 -15.59 -5.71
C ILE A 277 51.23 -15.35 -4.21
N THR A 278 50.23 -15.75 -3.41
CA THR A 278 50.28 -15.67 -1.94
C THR A 278 51.44 -16.49 -1.37
N LEU A 279 51.68 -17.69 -1.90
CA LEU A 279 52.82 -18.54 -1.53
C LEU A 279 54.16 -17.89 -1.91
N GLY A 280 54.27 -17.38 -3.14
CA GLY A 280 55.50 -16.75 -3.62
C GLY A 280 55.86 -15.47 -2.86
N LEU A 281 54.87 -14.57 -2.69
CA LEU A 281 55.03 -13.35 -1.89
C LEU A 281 55.27 -13.70 -0.42
N GLY A 282 54.49 -14.63 0.14
CA GLY A 282 54.70 -15.11 1.50
C GLY A 282 56.12 -15.62 1.72
N TRP A 283 56.67 -16.41 0.77
CA TRP A 283 58.02 -16.94 0.85
C TRP A 283 59.07 -15.83 0.80
N TYR A 284 58.88 -14.85 -0.08
CA TYR A 284 59.72 -13.66 -0.15
C TYR A 284 59.73 -12.88 1.18
N PHE A 285 58.55 -12.66 1.78
CA PHE A 285 58.42 -12.00 3.07
C PHE A 285 59.01 -12.81 4.23
N ALA A 286 58.86 -14.14 4.22
CA ALA A 286 59.41 -15.04 5.24
C ALA A 286 60.94 -15.11 5.18
N ARG A 287 61.54 -15.03 3.99
CA ARG A 287 63.00 -15.05 3.78
C ARG A 287 63.70 -13.78 4.27
N GLY A 288 63.03 -12.64 4.24
CA GLY A 288 63.60 -11.33 4.58
C GLY A 288 63.56 -10.92 6.05
N ASN A 289 63.07 -11.76 6.97
CA ASN A 289 62.67 -11.27 8.31
C ASN A 289 62.92 -12.27 9.46
N ALA A 290 64.10 -12.88 9.51
CA ALA A 290 64.50 -13.78 10.61
C ALA A 290 64.42 -13.09 12.00
N GLU A 291 64.80 -11.82 12.09
CA GLU A 291 64.66 -11.00 13.32
C GLU A 291 63.20 -10.77 13.73
N ALA A 292 62.29 -10.69 12.75
CA ALA A 292 60.88 -10.46 13.00
C ALA A 292 60.16 -11.72 13.51
N GLN A 293 60.64 -12.92 13.15
CA GLN A 293 60.17 -14.19 13.72
C GLN A 293 60.52 -14.29 15.21
N THR A 294 61.74 -13.91 15.58
CA THR A 294 62.21 -13.88 16.98
C THR A 294 61.51 -12.78 17.80
N ALA A 295 61.29 -11.60 17.20
CA ALA A 295 60.52 -10.52 17.82
C ALA A 295 59.04 -10.89 18.02
N MET A 296 58.44 -11.67 17.10
CA MET A 296 57.05 -12.11 17.18
C MET A 296 56.82 -13.24 18.19
N SER A 297 57.77 -14.18 18.34
CA SER A 297 57.72 -15.10 19.48
C SER A 297 57.68 -14.29 20.78
N GLY A 298 58.41 -13.17 20.87
CA GLY A 298 58.30 -12.20 21.96
C GLY A 298 56.93 -11.50 22.06
N LEU A 299 56.23 -11.22 20.95
CA LEU A 299 54.89 -10.60 20.93
C LEU A 299 53.76 -11.51 21.38
N LEU A 300 53.83 -12.79 21.00
CA LEU A 300 52.83 -13.78 21.34
C LEU A 300 53.15 -14.47 22.67
N SER A 301 54.41 -14.43 23.12
CA SER A 301 54.86 -14.86 24.46
C SER A 301 55.14 -13.71 25.43
N TRP A 302 54.75 -12.48 25.09
CA TRP A 302 55.05 -11.22 25.76
C TRP A 302 55.10 -11.40 27.29
N ARG A 303 56.33 -11.48 27.80
CA ARG A 303 56.65 -11.86 29.18
C ARG A 303 57.20 -10.65 29.90
N ARG A 304 56.61 -10.39 31.08
CA ARG A 304 57.00 -9.51 32.17
C ARG A 304 58.47 -9.09 32.11
N LEU A 305 58.78 -7.79 31.91
CA LEU A 305 60.06 -7.18 32.27
C LEU A 305 59.92 -5.65 32.39
N GLN A 306 60.56 -5.11 33.41
CA GLN A 306 60.52 -3.73 33.93
C GLN A 306 60.98 -2.61 32.97
N THR A 307 60.90 -2.79 31.64
CA THR A 307 61.22 -1.73 30.67
C THR A 307 60.20 -1.74 29.55
N TRP A 308 59.20 -0.87 29.65
CA TRP A 308 58.30 -0.59 28.54
C TRP A 308 59.12 -0.08 27.35
N ARG A 309 59.11 -0.82 26.23
CA ARG A 309 59.65 -0.36 24.95
C ARG A 309 58.52 -0.37 23.91
N PRO A 310 58.38 0.67 23.08
CA PRO A 310 57.39 0.69 22.00
C PRO A 310 57.59 -0.49 21.04
N PRO A 311 56.52 -0.96 20.34
CA PRO A 311 56.62 -2.01 19.33
C PRO A 311 57.78 -1.76 18.39
N SER A 312 58.72 -2.70 18.28
CA SER A 312 59.86 -2.53 17.38
C SER A 312 59.41 -2.57 15.91
N GLY A 313 60.10 -1.85 15.02
CA GLY A 313 59.79 -1.89 13.58
C GLY A 313 59.72 -3.30 12.96
N PRO A 314 60.61 -4.25 13.32
CA PRO A 314 60.50 -5.66 12.90
C PRO A 314 59.21 -6.35 13.36
N MET A 315 58.78 -6.07 14.59
CA MET A 315 57.59 -6.66 15.21
C MET A 315 56.29 -6.23 14.51
N LEU A 316 56.14 -4.93 14.22
CA LEU A 316 55.00 -4.43 13.44
C LEU A 316 54.99 -5.00 12.02
N ARG A 317 56.17 -5.09 11.38
CA ARG A 317 56.29 -5.70 10.03
C ARG A 317 55.84 -7.16 10.00
N ALA A 318 56.13 -7.96 11.01
CA ALA A 318 55.67 -9.35 11.06
C ALA A 318 54.17 -9.49 11.37
N LEU A 319 53.60 -8.62 12.21
CA LEU A 319 52.17 -8.72 12.57
C LEU A 319 51.27 -8.42 11.37
N PHE A 320 51.64 -7.42 10.58
CA PHE A 320 50.89 -6.97 9.41
C PHE A 320 51.34 -7.64 8.09
N SER A 321 52.37 -8.50 8.10
CA SER A 321 52.85 -9.17 6.88
C SER A 321 51.80 -10.05 6.19
N PRO A 322 50.91 -10.81 6.89
CA PRO A 322 49.88 -11.59 6.21
C PRO A 322 48.90 -10.70 5.43
N ALA A 323 48.50 -9.58 6.03
CA ALA A 323 47.65 -8.58 5.37
C ALA A 323 48.35 -7.94 4.17
N ALA A 324 49.64 -7.59 4.31
CA ALA A 324 50.43 -7.04 3.21
C ALA A 324 50.55 -8.02 2.04
N VAL A 325 50.75 -9.32 2.32
CA VAL A 325 50.79 -10.37 1.29
C VAL A 325 49.46 -10.47 0.55
N TRP A 326 48.31 -10.47 1.25
CA TRP A 326 47.00 -10.50 0.60
C TRP A 326 46.70 -9.26 -0.24
N VAL A 327 47.07 -8.07 0.25
CA VAL A 327 46.93 -6.81 -0.51
C VAL A 327 47.83 -6.82 -1.74
N ALA A 328 49.08 -7.27 -1.62
CA ALA A 328 50.00 -7.39 -2.74
C ALA A 328 49.54 -8.45 -3.76
N THR A 329 48.96 -9.56 -3.29
CA THR A 329 48.33 -10.57 -4.15
C THR A 329 47.15 -9.99 -4.91
N ALA A 330 46.27 -9.26 -4.22
CA ALA A 330 45.15 -8.56 -4.86
C ALA A 330 45.64 -7.53 -5.89
N GLY A 331 46.67 -6.74 -5.56
CA GLY A 331 47.32 -5.79 -6.46
C GLY A 331 47.93 -6.46 -7.70
N ALA A 332 48.61 -7.60 -7.52
CA ALA A 332 49.14 -8.39 -8.63
C ALA A 332 48.03 -8.91 -9.56
N LEU A 333 46.89 -9.33 -9.01
CA LEU A 333 45.72 -9.73 -9.80
C LEU A 333 45.06 -8.54 -10.52
N VAL A 334 45.03 -7.35 -9.91
CA VAL A 334 44.56 -6.12 -10.56
C VAL A 334 45.48 -5.73 -11.72
N LEU A 335 46.81 -5.76 -11.49
CA LEU A 335 47.80 -5.46 -12.52
C LEU A 335 47.76 -6.50 -13.64
N GLY A 336 47.66 -7.79 -13.31
CA GLY A 336 47.44 -8.85 -14.28
C GLY A 336 46.17 -8.61 -15.09
N ARG A 337 45.04 -8.32 -14.44
CA ARG A 337 43.79 -7.95 -15.13
C ARG A 337 43.98 -6.76 -16.07
N PHE A 338 44.75 -5.75 -15.69
CA PHE A 338 45.04 -4.58 -16.52
C PHE A 338 45.91 -4.93 -17.73
N LEU A 339 47.03 -5.65 -17.53
CA LEU A 339 47.96 -6.04 -18.59
C LEU A 339 47.32 -7.01 -19.60
N PHE A 340 46.50 -7.95 -19.13
CA PHE A 340 45.79 -8.92 -19.96
C PHE A 340 44.44 -8.38 -20.51
N SER A 341 44.07 -7.13 -20.21
CA SER A 341 42.81 -6.53 -20.67
C SER A 341 42.68 -6.45 -22.20
N ARG A 342 43.81 -6.30 -22.92
CA ARG A 342 43.86 -6.23 -24.38
C ARG A 342 43.96 -7.58 -25.10
N LEU A 343 44.28 -8.65 -24.37
CA LEU A 343 44.57 -9.97 -24.96
C LEU A 343 43.33 -10.84 -25.18
N GLY A 344 42.16 -10.45 -24.65
CA GLY A 344 40.92 -11.21 -24.79
C GLY A 344 40.00 -10.62 -25.86
N ARG A 345 39.89 -11.29 -27.02
CA ARG A 345 38.82 -11.05 -28.04
C ARG A 345 37.72 -12.13 -28.02
N SER A 346 37.64 -12.96 -26.96
CA SER A 346 36.73 -14.11 -26.90
C SER A 346 35.54 -13.89 -25.95
N ALA A 347 34.46 -14.65 -26.18
CA ALA A 347 33.23 -14.69 -25.36
C ALA A 347 33.45 -14.99 -23.87
N LEU A 348 34.66 -15.40 -23.47
CA LEU A 348 35.04 -15.78 -22.09
C LEU A 348 35.56 -14.60 -21.24
N GLN A 349 35.82 -13.43 -21.84
CA GLN A 349 36.36 -12.25 -21.15
C GLN A 349 35.49 -11.72 -19.98
N PRO A 350 34.15 -11.70 -20.08
CA PRO A 350 33.28 -11.29 -18.97
C PRO A 350 33.36 -12.25 -17.77
N ALA A 351 33.41 -13.56 -18.01
CA ALA A 351 33.49 -14.57 -16.97
C ALA A 351 34.81 -14.48 -16.17
N TRP A 352 35.93 -14.27 -16.87
CA TRP A 352 37.25 -14.07 -16.25
C TRP A 352 37.33 -12.81 -15.40
N THR A 353 36.86 -11.67 -15.93
CA THR A 353 36.90 -10.39 -15.21
C THR A 353 36.04 -10.41 -13.95
N TYR A 354 34.87 -11.05 -14.00
CA TYR A 354 34.02 -11.27 -12.84
C TYR A 354 34.66 -12.20 -11.81
N ALA A 355 35.21 -13.33 -12.25
CA ALA A 355 35.90 -14.30 -11.39
C ALA A 355 37.09 -13.68 -10.64
N VAL A 356 37.97 -12.96 -11.35
CA VAL A 356 39.13 -12.26 -10.77
C VAL A 356 38.68 -11.17 -9.80
N GLY A 357 37.63 -10.40 -10.13
CA GLY A 357 37.05 -9.40 -9.23
C GLY A 357 36.57 -9.99 -7.90
N ARG A 358 35.92 -11.17 -7.93
CA ARG A 358 35.49 -11.89 -6.72
C ARG A 358 36.66 -12.34 -5.85
N VAL A 359 37.73 -12.87 -6.47
CA VAL A 359 38.95 -13.27 -5.75
C VAL A 359 39.60 -12.07 -5.07
N ILE A 360 39.78 -10.95 -5.79
CA ILE A 360 40.34 -9.70 -5.28
C ILE A 360 39.56 -9.19 -4.05
N SER A 361 38.23 -9.13 -4.16
CA SER A 361 37.37 -8.69 -3.04
C SER A 361 37.54 -9.56 -1.79
N ARG A 362 37.63 -10.89 -1.95
CA ARG A 362 37.82 -11.83 -0.83
C ARG A 362 39.20 -11.68 -0.16
N LEU A 363 40.25 -11.39 -0.94
CA LEU A 363 41.60 -11.12 -0.42
C LEU A 363 41.63 -9.81 0.39
N PHE A 364 41.00 -8.74 -0.09
CA PHE A 364 40.90 -7.49 0.67
C PHE A 364 40.13 -7.67 1.98
N LEU A 365 39.06 -8.47 1.97
CA LEU A 365 38.32 -8.78 3.19
C LEU A 365 39.18 -9.52 4.22
N LEU A 366 39.98 -10.50 3.79
CA LEU A 366 40.94 -11.19 4.67
C LEU A 366 41.96 -10.23 5.26
N ALA A 367 42.55 -9.38 4.42
CA ALA A 367 43.50 -8.36 4.85
C ALA A 367 42.88 -7.40 5.88
N ALA A 368 41.69 -6.88 5.61
CA ALA A 368 40.99 -5.97 6.53
C ALA A 368 40.69 -6.63 7.88
N LEU A 369 40.16 -7.86 7.88
CA LEU A 369 39.87 -8.60 9.12
C LEU A 369 41.14 -8.85 9.94
N TRP A 370 42.26 -9.17 9.29
CA TRP A 370 43.53 -9.38 9.96
C TRP A 370 44.09 -8.08 10.55
N VAL A 371 44.04 -6.98 9.81
CA VAL A 371 44.48 -5.66 10.28
C VAL A 371 43.69 -5.23 11.51
N VAL A 372 42.36 -5.35 11.47
CA VAL A 372 41.50 -5.00 12.61
C VAL A 372 41.86 -5.84 13.85
N MET A 373 42.01 -7.15 13.69
CA MET A 373 42.37 -8.02 14.81
C MET A 373 43.79 -7.74 15.34
N ALA A 374 44.76 -7.49 14.46
CA ALA A 374 46.12 -7.09 14.83
C ALA A 374 46.15 -5.77 15.61
N LEU A 375 45.36 -4.78 15.19
CA LEU A 375 45.23 -3.51 15.90
C LEU A 375 44.57 -3.68 17.27
N CYS A 376 43.50 -4.48 17.35
CA CYS A 376 42.86 -4.82 18.63
C CYS A 376 43.83 -5.57 19.55
N TRP A 377 44.69 -6.43 18.97
CA TRP A 377 45.69 -7.16 19.72
C TRP A 377 46.73 -6.21 20.33
N LEU A 378 47.29 -5.30 19.54
CA LEU A 378 48.24 -4.29 20.01
C LEU A 378 47.64 -3.41 21.11
N GLY A 379 46.40 -2.94 20.92
CA GLY A 379 45.69 -2.14 21.92
C GLY A 379 45.43 -2.91 23.23
N GLY A 380 44.97 -4.16 23.14
CA GLY A 380 44.68 -5.00 24.30
C GLY A 380 45.94 -5.42 25.05
N ALA A 381 47.01 -5.75 24.34
CA ALA A 381 48.31 -6.04 24.94
C ALA A 381 48.88 -4.83 25.70
N TRP A 382 48.74 -3.63 25.14
CA TRP A 382 49.17 -2.38 25.78
C TRP A 382 48.41 -2.12 27.09
N ILE A 383 47.09 -2.30 27.11
CA ILE A 383 46.24 -2.12 28.30
C ILE A 383 46.52 -3.21 29.35
N GLY A 384 46.60 -4.48 28.92
CA GLY A 384 46.78 -5.64 29.80
C GLY A 384 48.05 -5.57 30.65
N GLU A 385 49.11 -4.91 30.16
CA GLU A 385 50.37 -4.77 30.88
C GLU A 385 50.59 -3.41 31.54
N GLY A 386 50.19 -2.31 30.91
CA GLY A 386 50.43 -0.95 31.42
C GLY A 386 49.48 -0.51 32.53
N TRP A 387 48.26 -1.08 32.58
CA TRP A 387 47.18 -0.61 33.46
C TRP A 387 46.94 -1.53 34.67
N PHE A 388 47.15 -2.84 34.52
CA PHE A 388 46.88 -3.82 35.59
C PHE A 388 47.87 -3.79 36.75
N HIS A 389 49.11 -3.32 36.53
CA HIS A 389 50.14 -3.30 37.58
C HIS A 389 50.05 -2.10 38.53
N ALA A 390 49.30 -1.05 38.18
CA ALA A 390 49.29 0.19 38.97
C ALA A 390 48.20 0.27 40.05
N GLN A 391 46.98 -0.26 39.87
CA GLN A 391 45.91 -0.11 40.89
C GLN A 391 44.59 -0.91 40.70
N VAL A 392 44.57 -2.05 39.98
CA VAL A 392 43.30 -2.54 39.38
C VAL A 392 42.95 -4.02 39.67
N GLN A 393 43.29 -4.56 40.84
CA GLN A 393 42.62 -5.80 41.31
C GLN A 393 41.18 -5.53 41.79
N SER A 394 40.87 -4.32 42.25
CA SER A 394 39.53 -3.92 42.72
C SER A 394 38.63 -3.39 41.59
N LEU A 395 39.21 -2.87 40.52
CA LEU A 395 38.48 -2.19 39.43
C LEU A 395 38.01 -3.15 38.32
N PHE A 396 38.60 -4.34 38.10
CA PHE A 396 38.09 -5.26 37.07
C PHE A 396 36.79 -5.98 37.46
N ALA A 397 36.50 -6.08 38.76
CA ALA A 397 35.22 -6.58 39.25
C ALA A 397 34.06 -5.58 39.02
N VAL A 398 34.36 -4.30 38.81
CA VAL A 398 33.35 -3.21 38.75
C VAL A 398 33.40 -2.41 37.43
N GLY A 399 34.58 -2.27 36.82
CA GLY A 399 34.93 -1.28 35.79
C GLY A 399 34.50 -1.62 34.37
N VAL A 400 34.63 -2.88 33.92
CA VAL A 400 34.17 -3.27 32.58
C VAL A 400 32.63 -3.30 32.50
N PRO A 401 31.91 -3.82 33.51
CA PRO A 401 30.46 -3.71 33.57
C PRO A 401 29.98 -2.26 33.67
N THR A 402 30.64 -1.41 34.47
CA THR A 402 30.26 0.02 34.58
C THR A 402 30.60 0.81 33.33
N LEU A 403 31.73 0.55 32.66
CA LEU A 403 32.04 1.21 31.39
C LEU A 403 31.05 0.78 30.30
N ALA A 404 30.72 -0.51 30.21
CA ALA A 404 29.68 -1.02 29.32
C ALA A 404 28.31 -0.43 29.66
N ALA A 405 27.93 -0.35 30.94
CA ALA A 405 26.67 0.24 31.39
C ALA A 405 26.62 1.76 31.15
N VAL A 406 27.73 2.48 31.30
CA VAL A 406 27.85 3.92 31.00
C VAL A 406 27.82 4.16 29.50
N LEU A 407 28.56 3.37 28.71
CA LEU A 407 28.52 3.46 27.24
C LEU A 407 27.14 3.10 26.71
N MET A 408 26.47 2.13 27.32
CA MET A 408 25.09 1.76 27.02
C MET A 408 24.11 2.82 27.48
N ALA A 409 24.27 3.43 28.66
CA ALA A 409 23.45 4.56 29.12
C ALA A 409 23.63 5.77 28.20
N VAL A 410 24.84 5.97 27.66
CA VAL A 410 25.12 6.97 26.64
C VAL A 410 24.48 6.58 25.31
N LEU A 411 24.59 5.32 24.87
CA LEU A 411 23.95 4.80 23.66
C LEU A 411 22.42 4.89 23.72
N THR A 412 21.81 4.56 24.86
CA THR A 412 20.36 4.62 25.08
C THR A 412 19.88 6.05 25.24
N ARG A 413 20.61 6.93 25.94
CA ARG A 413 20.28 8.37 25.99
C ARG A 413 20.48 9.05 24.64
N LEU A 414 21.48 8.65 23.86
CA LEU A 414 21.68 9.08 22.49
C LEU A 414 20.53 8.56 21.62
N GLN A 415 20.19 7.27 21.69
CA GLN A 415 19.05 6.69 20.99
C GLN A 415 17.73 7.41 21.32
N GLN A 416 17.43 7.66 22.60
CA GLN A 416 16.23 8.39 23.05
C GLN A 416 16.21 9.85 22.58
N ARG A 417 17.36 10.51 22.49
CA ARG A 417 17.47 11.87 21.91
C ARG A 417 17.45 11.88 20.38
N PHE A 418 17.80 10.77 19.72
CA PHE A 418 17.94 10.64 18.26
C PHE A 418 16.78 9.92 17.57
N THR A 419 15.85 9.27 18.29
CA THR A 419 14.58 8.73 17.78
C THR A 419 13.49 9.79 17.60
N ARG A 420 13.81 11.08 17.84
CA ARG A 420 13.04 12.19 17.27
C ARG A 420 13.35 12.23 15.77
N GLN A 421 12.53 11.58 14.95
CA GLN A 421 12.43 11.94 13.53
C GLN A 421 11.55 13.18 13.46
N PRO A 422 12.07 14.34 13.04
CA PRO A 422 11.24 15.38 12.44
C PRO A 422 11.04 15.04 10.96
N SER A 423 9.79 14.87 10.55
CA SER A 423 9.35 14.51 9.20
C SER A 423 8.91 15.76 8.42
N ARG A 424 9.81 16.74 8.30
CA ARG A 424 9.71 17.76 7.25
C ARG A 424 10.96 17.74 6.37
N PRO A 425 10.83 17.79 5.03
CA PRO A 425 11.96 18.03 4.16
C PRO A 425 12.27 19.54 4.18
N SER A 426 12.76 20.07 5.30
CA SER A 426 13.63 21.23 5.23
C SER A 426 15.05 20.69 5.13
N VAL A 427 15.76 21.11 4.08
CA VAL A 427 17.14 20.71 3.72
C VAL A 427 17.86 20.01 4.88
N PRO A 428 18.09 18.68 4.83
CA PRO A 428 18.55 17.94 5.99
C PRO A 428 19.85 18.55 6.49
N GLY A 429 19.80 19.12 7.69
CA GLY A 429 20.94 19.77 8.30
C GLY A 429 22.12 18.79 8.40
N LYS A 430 23.35 19.31 8.55
CA LYS A 430 24.57 18.48 8.64
C LYS A 430 24.45 17.34 9.68
N ARG A 431 23.69 17.56 10.76
CA ARG A 431 23.42 16.56 11.81
C ARG A 431 22.52 15.41 11.32
N GLU A 432 21.52 15.68 10.49
CA GLU A 432 20.56 14.69 9.98
C GLU A 432 21.15 13.76 8.93
N ARG A 433 22.06 14.28 8.10
CA ARG A 433 22.85 13.46 7.17
C ARG A 433 23.83 12.52 7.88
N ALA A 434 24.30 12.87 9.07
CA ALA A 434 25.21 12.04 9.86
C ALA A 434 24.50 10.96 10.71
N ARG A 435 23.21 11.15 11.01
CA ARG A 435 22.39 10.22 11.84
C ARG A 435 22.45 8.74 11.40
N PRO A 436 22.25 8.38 10.12
CA PRO A 436 22.25 6.96 9.72
C PRO A 436 23.62 6.28 9.83
N VAL A 437 24.72 7.04 9.90
CA VAL A 437 26.09 6.51 9.96
C VAL A 437 26.60 6.46 11.41
N ALA A 438 26.15 7.39 12.27
CA ALA A 438 26.66 7.52 13.64
C ALA A 438 26.39 6.29 14.53
N ILE A 439 25.17 5.73 14.50
CA ILE A 439 24.82 4.58 15.35
C ILE A 439 25.56 3.30 14.93
N PRO A 440 25.62 2.92 13.64
CA PRO A 440 26.46 1.80 13.19
C PRO A 440 27.94 1.98 13.54
N LEU A 441 28.47 3.20 13.38
CA LEU A 441 29.86 3.52 13.71
C LEU A 441 30.12 3.38 15.22
N LEU A 442 29.28 3.98 16.06
CA LEU A 442 29.39 3.89 17.52
C LEU A 442 29.30 2.44 17.98
N SER A 443 28.33 1.68 17.46
CA SER A 443 28.18 0.25 17.75
C SER A 443 29.43 -0.54 17.36
N SER A 444 30.03 -0.24 16.21
CA SER A 444 31.29 -0.86 15.76
C SER A 444 32.45 -0.52 16.70
N VAL A 445 32.54 0.72 17.17
CA VAL A 445 33.54 1.15 18.18
C VAL A 445 33.36 0.37 19.48
N VAL A 446 32.13 0.20 19.98
CA VAL A 446 31.88 -0.58 21.20
C VAL A 446 32.31 -2.03 21.03
N VAL A 447 32.00 -2.67 19.89
CA VAL A 447 32.44 -4.04 19.61
C VAL A 447 33.97 -4.15 19.57
N VAL A 448 34.66 -3.17 18.97
CA VAL A 448 36.13 -3.09 18.96
C VAL A 448 36.69 -2.95 20.37
N LEU A 449 36.09 -2.11 21.22
CA LEU A 449 36.49 -1.96 22.63
C LEU A 449 36.29 -3.26 23.42
N PHE A 450 35.19 -3.98 23.20
CA PHE A 450 34.96 -5.31 23.76
C PHE A 450 36.07 -6.29 23.36
N LEU A 451 36.43 -6.30 22.07
CA LEU A 451 37.49 -7.16 21.55
C LEU A 451 38.86 -6.81 22.15
N ILE A 452 39.20 -5.52 22.28
CA ILE A 452 40.40 -5.04 22.96
C ILE A 452 40.43 -5.51 24.43
N GLY A 453 39.31 -5.39 25.14
CA GLY A 453 39.18 -5.87 26.53
C GLY A 453 39.37 -7.38 26.67
N VAL A 454 38.83 -8.17 25.74
CA VAL A 454 39.05 -9.62 25.68
C VAL A 454 40.50 -9.95 25.39
N VAL A 455 41.17 -9.23 24.49
CA VAL A 455 42.62 -9.42 24.29
C VAL A 455 43.37 -9.12 25.58
N ALA A 456 43.08 -8.02 26.28
CA ALA A 456 43.72 -7.69 27.55
C ALA A 456 43.53 -8.80 28.61
N LEU A 457 42.35 -9.44 28.63
CA LEU A 457 42.10 -10.60 29.49
C LEU A 457 42.96 -11.81 29.10
N VAL A 458 43.07 -12.11 27.80
CA VAL A 458 43.90 -13.22 27.28
C VAL A 458 45.38 -12.98 27.55
N THR A 459 45.88 -11.77 27.35
CA THR A 459 47.28 -11.41 27.64
C THR A 459 47.56 -11.48 29.14
N HIS A 460 46.65 -10.99 29.99
CA HIS A 460 46.78 -11.11 31.44
C HIS A 460 46.83 -12.58 31.88
N ALA A 461 45.88 -13.42 31.45
CA ALA A 461 45.88 -14.85 31.77
C ALA A 461 47.16 -15.54 31.32
N ARG A 462 47.75 -15.13 30.18
CA ARG A 462 49.07 -15.60 29.74
C ARG A 462 50.18 -15.26 30.72
N THR A 463 50.27 -14.02 31.16
CA THR A 463 51.33 -13.59 32.10
C THR A 463 51.28 -14.35 33.43
N GLN A 464 50.09 -14.85 33.82
CA GLN A 464 49.87 -15.65 35.02
C GLN A 464 49.95 -17.17 34.77
N GLY A 465 50.19 -17.62 33.54
CA GLY A 465 50.20 -19.05 33.20
C GLY A 465 48.83 -19.73 33.19
N GLN A 466 47.73 -18.98 33.14
CA GLN A 466 46.35 -19.45 33.27
C GLN A 466 45.60 -19.59 31.94
N LEU A 467 46.30 -19.69 30.79
CA LEU A 467 45.65 -19.78 29.47
C LEU A 467 44.82 -21.04 29.28
N LEU A 468 45.32 -22.20 29.70
CA LEU A 468 44.59 -23.46 29.57
C LEU A 468 43.29 -23.44 30.41
N PRO A 469 43.31 -23.02 31.69
CA PRO A 469 42.09 -22.75 32.45
C PRO A 469 41.12 -21.80 31.75
N LEU A 470 41.60 -20.67 31.22
CA LEU A 470 40.77 -19.69 30.51
C LEU A 470 40.12 -20.29 29.26
N PHE A 471 40.87 -21.07 28.47
CA PHE A 471 40.35 -21.77 27.31
C PHE A 471 39.27 -22.79 27.70
N LEU A 472 39.54 -23.64 28.69
CA LEU A 472 38.59 -24.65 29.16
C LEU A 472 37.32 -24.00 29.71
N LEU A 473 37.45 -22.88 30.44
CA LEU A 473 36.31 -22.10 30.92
C LEU A 473 35.49 -21.50 29.77
N ALA A 474 36.14 -20.84 28.81
CA ALA A 474 35.45 -20.25 27.66
C ALA A 474 34.79 -21.30 26.75
N ALA A 475 35.45 -22.44 26.53
CA ALA A 475 34.91 -23.58 25.81
C ALA A 475 33.73 -24.19 26.57
N GLY A 476 33.87 -24.37 27.88
CA GLY A 476 32.81 -24.88 28.76
C GLY A 476 31.57 -23.98 28.78
N ILE A 477 31.73 -22.66 28.91
CA ILE A 477 30.62 -21.69 28.86
C ILE A 477 29.96 -21.69 27.47
N THR A 478 30.75 -21.72 26.39
CA THR A 478 30.21 -21.75 25.02
C THR A 478 29.44 -23.03 24.77
N ALA A 479 29.96 -24.19 25.20
CA ALA A 479 29.26 -25.47 25.13
C ALA A 479 27.99 -25.44 25.98
N ALA A 480 28.08 -25.06 27.25
CA ALA A 480 26.91 -24.94 28.14
C ALA A 480 25.84 -24.01 27.55
N THR A 481 26.26 -22.90 26.93
CA THR A 481 25.32 -22.00 26.26
C THR A 481 24.69 -22.69 25.05
N PHE A 482 25.50 -23.32 24.20
CA PHE A 482 25.02 -24.00 23.01
C PHE A 482 24.01 -25.12 23.31
N PHE A 483 24.24 -25.92 24.35
CA PHE A 483 23.40 -27.07 24.71
C PHE A 483 22.24 -26.72 25.65
N CYS A 484 22.41 -25.74 26.57
CA CYS A 484 21.45 -25.51 27.66
C CYS A 484 20.75 -24.13 27.62
N PHE A 485 21.19 -23.18 26.79
CA PHE A 485 20.67 -21.82 26.81
C PHE A 485 19.41 -21.65 25.95
N ASP A 486 18.25 -21.89 26.55
CA ASP A 486 16.98 -21.57 25.89
C ASP A 486 16.77 -20.05 25.85
N THR A 487 16.71 -19.52 24.63
CA THR A 487 16.52 -18.09 24.38
C THR A 487 15.21 -17.54 24.93
N THR A 488 14.19 -18.39 25.04
CA THR A 488 12.86 -18.01 25.54
C THR A 488 12.78 -17.97 27.07
N ARG A 489 13.65 -18.73 27.76
CA ARG A 489 13.67 -18.83 29.22
C ARG A 489 14.73 -17.94 29.87
N VAL A 490 15.89 -17.80 29.24
CA VAL A 490 17.06 -17.10 29.80
C VAL A 490 17.13 -15.66 29.25
N GLY A 491 16.02 -14.94 29.25
CA GLY A 491 15.92 -13.62 28.61
C GLY A 491 14.91 -12.68 29.25
N LEU A 492 15.00 -11.40 28.89
CA LEU A 492 14.04 -10.38 29.29
C LEU A 492 12.62 -10.67 28.78
N HIS A 493 12.48 -11.49 27.74
CA HIS A 493 11.19 -11.97 27.24
C HIS A 493 10.30 -12.54 28.34
N HIS A 494 10.81 -13.46 29.19
CA HIS A 494 9.98 -14.07 30.24
C HIS A 494 9.49 -13.05 31.26
N PHE A 495 10.37 -12.13 31.69
CA PHE A 495 10.00 -11.05 32.59
C PHE A 495 8.96 -10.12 31.97
N TYR A 496 9.20 -9.66 30.75
CA TYR A 496 8.28 -8.79 30.03
C TYR A 496 6.92 -9.46 29.81
N ARG A 497 6.91 -10.73 29.38
CA ARG A 497 5.72 -11.58 29.27
C ARG A 497 4.96 -11.64 30.58
N SER A 498 5.65 -11.91 31.69
CA SER A 498 5.00 -12.03 33.00
C SER A 498 4.35 -10.73 33.45
N ARG A 499 4.97 -9.57 33.17
CA ARG A 499 4.40 -8.25 33.49
C ARG A 499 3.19 -7.93 32.62
N LEU A 500 3.28 -8.17 31.31
CA LEU A 500 2.15 -7.96 30.40
C LEU A 500 0.99 -8.91 30.70
N ALA A 501 1.27 -10.19 30.93
CA ALA A 501 0.25 -11.17 31.30
C ALA A 501 -0.43 -10.78 32.61
N ARG A 502 0.32 -10.33 33.62
CA ARG A 502 -0.26 -9.85 34.88
C ARG A 502 -1.16 -8.64 34.66
N ALA A 503 -0.67 -7.61 33.97
CA ALA A 503 -1.38 -6.36 33.78
C ALA A 503 -2.64 -6.52 32.90
N TYR A 504 -2.52 -7.17 31.75
CA TYR A 504 -3.61 -7.23 30.77
C TYR A 504 -4.42 -8.52 30.87
N LEU A 505 -3.79 -9.69 30.91
CA LEU A 505 -4.55 -10.94 30.98
C LEU A 505 -5.09 -11.19 32.40
N GLY A 506 -4.36 -10.79 33.45
CA GLY A 506 -4.79 -10.86 34.84
C GLY A 506 -6.01 -9.97 35.14
N ALA A 507 -6.16 -8.83 34.47
CA ALA A 507 -7.33 -7.97 34.57
C ALA A 507 -8.63 -8.68 34.20
N SER A 508 -8.55 -9.72 33.37
CA SER A 508 -9.75 -10.47 32.94
C SER A 508 -10.23 -11.55 33.94
N LEU A 509 -9.57 -11.70 35.10
CA LEU A 509 -10.01 -12.58 36.18
C LEU A 509 -11.08 -11.91 37.06
N PRO A 510 -11.97 -12.67 37.72
CA PRO A 510 -13.01 -12.12 38.58
C PRO A 510 -12.43 -11.50 39.87
N ASP A 511 -11.41 -12.15 40.45
CA ASP A 511 -10.71 -11.65 41.66
C ASP A 511 -9.51 -10.75 41.30
N SER A 512 -9.70 -9.86 40.33
CA SER A 512 -8.65 -8.92 39.89
C SER A 512 -8.44 -7.75 40.85
N GLY A 513 -9.37 -7.53 41.79
CA GLY A 513 -9.44 -6.36 42.68
C GLY A 513 -8.62 -6.36 43.98
N GLY A 514 -7.77 -7.37 44.24
CA GLY A 514 -6.99 -7.48 45.49
C GLY A 514 -5.56 -6.92 45.43
N ALA A 515 -4.99 -6.59 46.60
CA ALA A 515 -3.61 -6.12 46.84
C ALA A 515 -2.52 -7.19 46.60
N GLU A 516 -2.57 -7.85 45.44
CA GLU A 516 -1.78 -9.04 45.10
C GLU A 516 -0.48 -8.68 44.34
N PRO A 517 0.56 -9.55 44.37
CA PRO A 517 1.89 -9.24 43.87
C PRO A 517 1.92 -8.88 42.37
N ALA A 518 2.90 -8.06 41.98
CA ALA A 518 3.07 -7.63 40.59
C ALA A 518 3.56 -8.74 39.63
N SER A 519 3.72 -9.98 40.12
CA SER A 519 4.14 -11.15 39.34
C SER A 519 2.95 -11.89 38.75
N GLU A 520 3.13 -12.43 37.54
CA GLU A 520 2.16 -13.31 36.86
C GLU A 520 1.71 -14.47 37.77
N ARG A 521 0.40 -14.67 37.89
CA ARG A 521 -0.21 -15.89 38.46
C ARG A 521 -0.41 -16.91 37.35
N ARG A 522 -0.36 -18.20 37.70
CA ARG A 522 -0.59 -19.28 36.72
C ARG A 522 -1.95 -19.15 35.99
N ALA A 523 -2.95 -18.59 36.66
CA ALA A 523 -4.27 -18.35 36.10
C ALA A 523 -4.34 -17.12 35.18
N ASP A 524 -3.33 -16.25 35.16
CA ASP A 524 -3.36 -15.02 34.36
C ASP A 524 -3.24 -15.33 32.87
N ASP A 525 -2.51 -16.37 32.45
CA ASP A 525 -2.30 -16.71 31.03
C ASP A 525 -3.15 -17.92 30.56
N LEU A 526 -3.38 -18.01 29.25
CA LEU A 526 -4.17 -19.05 28.60
C LEU A 526 -3.40 -19.57 27.37
N PRO A 527 -3.38 -20.89 27.09
CA PRO A 527 -2.89 -21.37 25.81
C PRO A 527 -3.80 -20.90 24.67
N LEU A 528 -3.26 -20.56 23.49
CA LEU A 528 -4.09 -20.13 22.36
C LEU A 528 -5.14 -21.19 21.95
N THR A 529 -4.84 -22.47 22.15
CA THR A 529 -5.80 -23.57 21.90
C THR A 529 -6.95 -23.63 22.89
N ALA A 530 -6.83 -23.02 24.08
CA ALA A 530 -7.98 -22.90 24.98
C ALA A 530 -8.98 -21.87 24.48
N LEU A 531 -8.53 -20.85 23.73
CA LEU A 531 -9.41 -19.82 23.17
C LEU A 531 -10.35 -20.41 22.12
N SER A 532 -9.87 -21.34 21.28
CA SER A 532 -10.73 -22.02 20.29
C SER A 532 -11.78 -22.95 20.90
N GLN A 533 -11.62 -23.33 22.17
CA GLN A 533 -12.58 -24.18 22.90
C GLN A 533 -13.55 -23.36 23.77
N ALA A 534 -13.06 -22.28 24.37
CA ALA A 534 -13.80 -21.47 25.34
C ALA A 534 -14.57 -20.30 24.69
N ASP A 535 -14.06 -19.78 23.58
CA ASP A 535 -14.62 -18.61 22.87
C ASP A 535 -14.79 -18.95 21.39
N PRO A 536 -15.88 -19.65 21.01
CA PRO A 536 -16.22 -19.74 19.61
C PRO A 536 -16.61 -18.36 19.07
N ALA A 537 -16.94 -17.32 19.85
CA ALA A 537 -17.53 -16.10 19.30
C ALA A 537 -16.56 -15.26 18.43
N ARG A 538 -17.13 -14.48 17.51
CA ARG A 538 -16.44 -13.43 16.74
C ARG A 538 -16.10 -12.24 17.66
N PRO A 539 -15.06 -11.44 17.37
CA PRO A 539 -14.07 -11.63 16.32
C PRO A 539 -12.97 -12.66 16.65
N LEU A 540 -12.41 -13.28 15.61
CA LEU A 540 -11.18 -14.08 15.67
C LEU A 540 -9.96 -13.14 15.83
N HIS A 541 -9.19 -13.33 16.90
CA HIS A 541 -8.01 -12.51 17.20
C HIS A 541 -6.78 -12.95 16.38
N LEU A 542 -6.30 -12.03 15.54
CA LEU A 542 -5.07 -12.12 14.75
C LEU A 542 -3.98 -11.30 15.44
N ILE A 543 -3.03 -11.98 16.09
CA ILE A 543 -1.89 -11.35 16.76
C ILE A 543 -0.75 -11.23 15.76
N CYS A 544 -0.58 -10.03 15.20
CA CYS A 544 0.39 -9.76 14.15
C CYS A 544 1.80 -9.57 14.72
N CYS A 545 2.77 -10.28 14.15
CA CYS A 545 4.19 -10.29 14.51
C CYS A 545 5.05 -10.11 13.25
N ALA A 546 6.30 -9.73 13.42
CA ALA A 546 7.30 -9.73 12.36
C ALA A 546 8.18 -10.98 12.44
N ALA A 547 8.16 -11.82 11.40
CA ALA A 547 9.13 -12.90 11.23
C ALA A 547 10.44 -12.34 10.68
N ASN A 548 11.49 -12.29 11.49
CA ASN A 548 12.76 -11.67 11.10
C ASN A 548 13.47 -12.44 9.99
N ASP A 549 13.85 -11.71 8.95
CA ASP A 549 14.47 -12.23 7.74
C ASP A 549 15.65 -11.34 7.30
N LEU A 550 16.71 -11.34 8.11
CA LEU A 550 17.86 -10.44 7.94
C LEU A 550 18.82 -10.93 6.86
N ARG A 551 18.86 -12.24 6.60
CA ARG A 551 19.66 -12.87 5.54
C ARG A 551 18.77 -13.78 4.69
N PRO A 552 17.77 -13.22 3.97
CA PRO A 552 16.86 -14.01 3.15
C PRO A 552 17.65 -14.81 2.11
N GLU A 553 17.11 -15.97 1.72
CA GLU A 553 17.71 -16.76 0.64
C GLU A 553 17.71 -15.99 -0.69
N ASP A 554 16.66 -15.19 -0.92
CA ASP A 554 16.54 -14.24 -2.02
C ASP A 554 16.33 -12.82 -1.48
N PRO A 555 17.35 -11.94 -1.54
CA PRO A 555 17.25 -10.55 -1.11
C PRO A 555 16.17 -9.73 -1.82
N MET A 556 15.88 -10.07 -3.09
CA MET A 556 14.90 -9.36 -3.92
C MET A 556 13.47 -9.76 -3.58
N ARG A 557 13.24 -11.02 -3.21
CA ARG A 557 11.91 -11.54 -2.83
C ARG A 557 11.29 -10.82 -1.64
N ASN A 558 12.11 -10.28 -0.73
CA ASN A 558 11.63 -9.50 0.40
C ASN A 558 11.92 -7.99 0.25
N LEU A 559 12.27 -7.51 -0.94
CA LEU A 559 12.53 -6.09 -1.28
C LEU A 559 13.38 -5.35 -0.21
N GLY A 560 14.33 -6.05 0.42
CA GLY A 560 15.12 -5.49 1.52
C GLY A 560 14.40 -5.24 2.85
N ARG A 561 13.09 -5.51 2.98
CA ARG A 561 12.24 -5.22 4.17
C ARG A 561 12.74 -5.84 5.48
N GLY A 562 13.46 -6.96 5.41
CA GLY A 562 14.15 -7.55 6.57
C GLY A 562 13.26 -8.33 7.53
N ALA A 563 11.96 -8.38 7.29
CA ALA A 563 11.00 -9.23 7.98
C ALA A 563 9.86 -9.63 7.03
N GLN A 564 9.10 -10.65 7.40
CA GLN A 564 7.84 -11.04 6.74
C GLN A 564 6.70 -10.98 7.76
N SER A 565 5.46 -10.84 7.28
CA SER A 565 4.28 -10.92 8.15
C SER A 565 4.16 -12.29 8.80
N ALA A 566 3.89 -12.33 10.09
CA ALA A 566 3.51 -13.54 10.82
C ALA A 566 2.28 -13.27 11.68
N VAL A 567 1.39 -14.25 11.79
CA VAL A 567 0.18 -14.14 12.60
C VAL A 567 0.07 -15.36 13.51
N LEU A 568 -0.25 -15.11 14.77
CA LEU A 568 -0.64 -16.13 15.74
C LEU A 568 -2.13 -15.95 16.05
N SER A 569 -2.89 -17.04 16.03
CA SER A 569 -4.31 -17.03 16.39
C SER A 569 -4.68 -18.27 17.21
N ALA A 570 -5.93 -18.34 17.67
CA ALA A 570 -6.47 -19.52 18.36
C ALA A 570 -6.46 -20.79 17.47
N VAL A 571 -6.43 -20.62 16.14
CA VAL A 571 -6.50 -21.71 15.16
C VAL A 571 -5.10 -22.21 14.78
N GLY A 572 -4.16 -21.30 14.56
CA GLY A 572 -2.84 -21.66 14.05
C GLY A 572 -1.86 -20.51 13.97
N MET A 573 -0.83 -20.72 13.17
CA MET A 573 0.20 -19.74 12.87
C MET A 573 0.41 -19.63 11.36
N SER A 574 0.56 -18.41 10.86
CA SER A 574 1.00 -18.13 9.49
C SER A 574 2.31 -17.34 9.49
N VAL A 575 3.18 -17.64 8.53
CA VAL A 575 4.41 -16.90 8.22
C VAL A 575 4.46 -16.71 6.71
N ALA A 576 4.41 -15.46 6.26
CA ALA A 576 4.16 -15.13 4.87
C ALA A 576 2.99 -15.97 4.33
N HIS A 577 3.15 -16.65 3.19
CA HIS A 577 2.14 -17.48 2.53
C HIS A 577 1.97 -18.88 3.14
N GLU A 578 2.80 -19.27 4.10
CA GLU A 578 2.75 -20.61 4.71
C GLU A 578 2.00 -20.53 6.04
N ALA A 579 1.10 -21.47 6.28
CA ALA A 579 0.31 -21.50 7.51
C ALA A 579 0.03 -22.94 7.94
N ALA A 580 -0.20 -23.15 9.24
CA ALA A 580 -0.59 -24.44 9.78
C ALA A 580 -1.40 -24.28 11.07
N ALA A 581 -2.40 -25.13 11.24
CA ALA A 581 -3.18 -25.22 12.46
C ALA A 581 -2.38 -25.88 13.61
N TRP A 582 -2.76 -25.54 14.85
CA TRP A 582 -2.23 -26.16 16.05
C TRP A 582 -2.66 -27.64 16.14
N THR A 583 -1.76 -28.53 16.56
CA THR A 583 -2.09 -29.96 16.72
C THR A 583 -2.68 -30.21 18.11
N ARG A 584 -3.86 -30.83 18.19
CA ARG A 584 -4.53 -31.18 19.47
C ARG A 584 -3.68 -32.10 20.37
N GLU A 585 -2.85 -32.95 19.79
CA GLU A 585 -1.97 -33.88 20.52
C GLU A 585 -0.62 -33.28 20.90
N GLY A 586 -0.27 -32.10 20.37
CA GLY A 586 1.04 -31.48 20.56
C GLY A 586 1.21 -30.97 21.99
N ARG A 587 1.82 -31.79 22.86
CA ARG A 587 2.12 -31.43 24.26
C ARG A 587 3.31 -30.48 24.38
N SER A 588 4.14 -30.39 23.34
CA SER A 588 5.34 -29.56 23.31
C SER A 588 5.40 -28.62 22.10
N ARG A 589 6.22 -27.56 22.23
CA ARG A 589 6.49 -26.54 21.20
C ARG A 589 6.83 -27.15 19.83
N ARG A 590 7.61 -28.24 19.77
CA ARG A 590 8.06 -28.87 18.51
C ARG A 590 7.16 -29.99 17.98
N GLU A 591 6.16 -30.41 18.76
CA GLU A 591 5.11 -31.33 18.33
C GLU A 591 3.91 -30.61 17.69
N GLY A 592 3.95 -29.28 17.60
CA GLY A 592 2.86 -28.47 17.04
C GLY A 592 1.90 -27.90 18.09
N GLY A 593 2.29 -27.94 19.38
CA GLY A 593 1.56 -27.26 20.45
C GLY A 593 1.58 -25.74 20.26
N ALA A 594 0.53 -25.07 20.72
CA ALA A 594 0.39 -23.62 20.59
C ALA A 594 1.16 -22.85 21.70
N PRO A 595 1.67 -21.64 21.42
CA PRO A 595 2.16 -20.75 22.46
C PRO A 595 1.00 -20.28 23.35
N SER A 596 1.34 -19.72 24.51
CA SER A 596 0.36 -19.02 25.33
C SER A 596 -0.01 -17.67 24.73
N LEU A 597 -1.20 -17.17 25.06
CA LEU A 597 -1.67 -15.85 24.64
C LEU A 597 -0.70 -14.77 25.13
N GLY A 598 -0.20 -14.88 26.36
CA GLY A 598 0.84 -14.01 26.90
C GLY A 598 2.12 -14.02 26.07
N ALA A 599 2.59 -15.19 25.62
CA ALA A 599 3.78 -15.29 24.78
C ALA A 599 3.55 -14.68 23.38
N ALA A 600 2.37 -14.90 22.78
CA ALA A 600 1.99 -14.30 21.50
C ALA A 600 1.87 -12.77 21.58
N MET A 601 1.19 -12.25 22.62
CA MET A 601 1.09 -10.83 22.93
C MET A 601 2.48 -10.19 23.11
N THR A 602 3.36 -10.87 23.86
CA THR A 602 4.74 -10.39 24.09
C THR A 602 5.56 -10.38 22.80
N ALA A 603 5.42 -11.40 21.95
CA ALA A 603 6.09 -11.43 20.65
C ALA A 603 5.65 -10.26 19.76
N SER A 604 4.34 -9.97 19.72
CA SER A 604 3.76 -8.86 18.97
C SER A 604 4.17 -7.48 19.52
N GLY A 605 4.44 -7.37 20.83
CA GLY A 605 4.90 -6.14 21.50
C GLY A 605 6.40 -6.05 21.75
N ALA A 606 7.21 -6.91 21.14
CA ALA A 606 8.66 -6.98 21.33
C ALA A 606 9.41 -5.83 20.61
N ALA A 607 9.03 -4.57 20.85
CA ALA A 607 9.53 -3.39 20.13
C ALA A 607 11.04 -3.17 20.32
N PHE A 608 11.59 -3.63 21.45
CA PHE A 608 13.03 -3.62 21.70
C PHE A 608 13.59 -5.03 21.59
N ASN A 609 14.17 -5.35 20.44
CA ASN A 609 14.69 -6.68 20.16
C ASN A 609 16.05 -6.61 19.47
N SER A 610 16.81 -7.70 19.49
CA SER A 610 18.09 -7.81 18.78
C SER A 610 17.93 -7.79 17.25
N ASN A 611 16.88 -8.43 16.76
CA ASN A 611 16.47 -8.40 15.36
C ASN A 611 15.12 -7.68 15.22
N MET A 612 15.13 -6.58 14.48
CA MET A 612 14.02 -5.62 14.29
C MET A 612 13.79 -5.35 12.79
N GLY A 613 13.86 -6.39 11.97
CA GLY A 613 13.63 -6.31 10.52
C GLY A 613 14.50 -5.26 9.80
N ALA A 614 13.85 -4.32 9.10
CA ALA A 614 14.51 -3.24 8.36
C ALA A 614 15.44 -2.39 9.24
N TYR A 615 15.10 -2.18 10.52
CA TYR A 615 15.93 -1.41 11.44
C TYR A 615 17.28 -2.09 11.68
N SER A 616 17.33 -3.40 11.91
CA SER A 616 18.59 -4.12 12.09
C SER A 616 19.46 -4.09 10.82
N LYS A 617 18.84 -4.15 9.63
CA LYS A 617 19.59 -3.99 8.36
C LYS A 617 20.21 -2.61 8.22
N ARG A 618 19.51 -1.55 8.65
CA ARG A 618 20.01 -0.17 8.62
C ARG A 618 21.08 0.10 9.68
N LEU A 619 20.90 -0.43 10.89
CA LEU A 619 21.81 -0.21 12.03
C LEU A 619 23.07 -1.10 11.98
N GLY A 620 23.02 -2.20 11.23
CA GLY A 620 24.16 -3.05 10.93
C GLY A 620 24.43 -4.18 11.93
N ALA A 621 25.39 -5.03 11.58
CA ALA A 621 25.70 -6.25 12.32
C ALA A 621 26.28 -5.99 13.72
N ALA A 622 27.06 -4.91 13.90
CA ALA A 622 27.63 -4.56 15.21
C ALA A 622 26.55 -4.20 16.23
N PHE A 623 25.51 -3.46 15.81
CA PHE A 623 24.37 -3.14 16.67
C PHE A 623 23.60 -4.40 17.07
N THR A 624 23.32 -5.27 16.10
CA THR A 624 22.63 -6.56 16.33
C THR A 624 23.42 -7.44 17.32
N PHE A 625 24.75 -7.49 17.18
CA PHE A 625 25.64 -8.21 18.09
C PHE A 625 25.55 -7.69 19.53
N LEU A 626 25.61 -6.36 19.72
CA LEU A 626 25.54 -5.77 21.06
C LEU A 626 24.17 -5.99 21.70
N MET A 627 23.09 -5.84 20.95
CA MET A 627 21.74 -6.09 21.46
C MET A 627 21.58 -7.52 21.96
N ALA A 628 22.10 -8.50 21.22
CA ALA A 628 22.13 -9.89 21.67
C ALA A 628 23.04 -10.08 22.89
N ALA A 629 24.24 -9.50 22.89
CA ALA A 629 25.22 -9.62 23.97
C ALA A 629 24.71 -9.09 25.31
N PHE A 630 24.00 -7.95 25.32
CA PHE A 630 23.37 -7.41 26.52
C PHE A 630 22.01 -8.06 26.86
N ASN A 631 21.58 -9.01 26.05
CA ASN A 631 20.30 -9.72 26.18
C ASN A 631 19.07 -8.81 26.07
N PHE A 632 19.17 -7.75 25.26
CA PHE A 632 18.05 -6.89 24.90
C PHE A 632 17.20 -7.55 23.81
N ARG A 633 16.56 -8.65 24.20
CA ARG A 633 15.68 -9.45 23.34
C ARG A 633 14.34 -9.69 24.04
N LEU A 634 13.30 -9.18 23.42
CA LEU A 634 11.91 -9.41 23.83
C LEU A 634 11.20 -10.35 22.86
N GLY A 635 11.82 -10.69 21.73
CA GLY A 635 11.25 -11.55 20.70
C GLY A 635 11.08 -13.01 21.15
N LEU A 636 10.32 -13.75 20.35
CA LEU A 636 10.01 -15.16 20.58
C LEU A 636 10.57 -15.98 19.43
N TRP A 637 11.41 -16.97 19.75
CA TRP A 637 11.69 -18.04 18.80
C TRP A 637 10.54 -19.05 18.83
N TRP A 638 10.02 -19.44 17.66
CA TRP A 638 8.96 -20.45 17.54
C TRP A 638 9.16 -21.33 16.29
N PRO A 639 8.74 -22.60 16.27
CA PRO A 639 8.92 -23.45 15.09
C PRO A 639 8.05 -22.94 13.95
N HIS A 640 8.60 -23.01 12.73
CA HIS A 640 7.88 -22.66 11.51
C HIS A 640 6.64 -23.55 11.34
N PRO A 641 5.48 -23.00 10.92
CA PRO A 641 4.22 -23.75 10.85
C PRO A 641 4.32 -25.07 10.05
N THR A 642 4.98 -25.02 8.90
CA THR A 642 5.15 -26.14 7.94
C THR A 642 6.49 -26.88 8.07
N ARG A 643 7.59 -26.19 8.44
CA ARG A 643 8.98 -26.71 8.41
C ARG A 643 9.56 -27.08 9.78
N GLY A 644 8.94 -26.58 10.85
CA GLY A 644 9.47 -26.68 12.21
C GLY A 644 9.18 -28.00 12.93
N ARG A 645 8.29 -28.84 12.40
CA ARG A 645 7.85 -30.09 13.05
C ARG A 645 8.95 -31.17 13.03
N GLY A 646 9.11 -31.92 14.13
CA GLY A 646 9.98 -33.12 14.24
C GLY A 646 11.16 -33.06 15.25
N ARG A 647 11.63 -34.25 15.70
CA ARG A 647 12.59 -34.45 16.82
C ARG A 647 14.06 -34.05 16.59
N ARG A 648 14.52 -33.87 15.33
CA ARG A 648 15.93 -33.53 15.04
C ARG A 648 16.25 -32.10 15.50
N GLY A 649 16.93 -31.95 16.64
CA GLY A 649 17.51 -30.66 17.06
C GLY A 649 17.38 -30.29 18.55
N GLU A 650 16.98 -31.22 19.44
CA GLU A 650 16.87 -30.94 20.89
C GLU A 650 18.22 -30.69 21.57
N TRP A 651 19.32 -31.15 20.98
CA TRP A 651 20.66 -30.99 21.55
C TRP A 651 21.25 -29.58 21.37
N ALA A 652 20.71 -28.74 20.46
CA ALA A 652 21.29 -27.43 20.14
C ALA A 652 20.35 -26.27 20.53
N VAL A 653 19.88 -26.29 21.79
CA VAL A 653 18.87 -25.34 22.31
C VAL A 653 19.35 -23.88 22.24
N GLY A 654 20.65 -23.63 22.37
CA GLY A 654 21.26 -22.30 22.31
C GLY A 654 21.65 -21.82 20.93
N LEU A 655 21.52 -22.63 19.87
CA LEU A 655 21.81 -22.20 18.50
C LEU A 655 21.06 -20.91 18.07
N PRO A 656 19.78 -20.70 18.43
CA PRO A 656 19.07 -19.47 18.12
C PRO A 656 19.75 -18.20 18.67
N PHE A 657 20.39 -18.27 19.84
CA PHE A 657 21.12 -17.14 20.43
C PHE A 657 22.28 -16.69 19.53
N TYR A 658 23.06 -17.63 19.00
CA TYR A 658 24.16 -17.30 18.10
C TYR A 658 23.66 -16.86 16.72
N LYS A 659 22.55 -17.43 16.23
CA LYS A 659 21.91 -16.94 14.99
C LYS A 659 21.48 -15.48 15.15
N GLU A 660 20.92 -15.15 16.31
CA GLU A 660 20.50 -13.80 16.66
C GLU A 660 21.68 -12.83 16.73
N MET A 661 22.73 -13.19 17.48
CA MET A 661 23.96 -12.40 17.67
C MET A 661 24.64 -11.99 16.35
N PHE A 662 24.60 -12.85 15.33
CA PHE A 662 25.22 -12.58 14.03
C PHE A 662 24.23 -12.12 12.94
N GLY A 663 22.98 -11.82 13.31
CA GLY A 663 21.94 -11.40 12.37
C GLY A 663 21.66 -12.45 11.29
N MET A 664 21.65 -13.72 11.67
CA MET A 664 21.43 -14.89 10.81
C MET A 664 19.99 -15.45 10.94
N ALA A 665 19.07 -14.69 11.53
CA ALA A 665 17.65 -15.06 11.55
C ALA A 665 17.04 -15.00 10.14
N ARG A 666 16.28 -16.03 9.80
CA ARG A 666 15.58 -16.22 8.52
C ARG A 666 14.13 -16.61 8.78
N ALA A 667 13.21 -16.08 7.99
CA ALA A 667 11.81 -16.43 8.11
C ALA A 667 11.49 -17.85 7.62
N GLN A 668 12.32 -18.43 6.75
CA GLN A 668 12.11 -19.77 6.16
C GLN A 668 12.84 -20.90 6.91
N ASP A 669 13.57 -20.59 7.97
CA ASP A 669 14.25 -21.59 8.81
C ASP A 669 13.23 -22.46 9.58
N ARG A 670 13.67 -23.61 10.11
CA ARG A 670 12.81 -24.49 10.93
C ARG A 670 12.29 -23.81 12.20
N ASP A 671 13.09 -22.93 12.78
CA ASP A 671 12.72 -22.06 13.90
C ASP A 671 12.77 -20.62 13.38
N VAL A 672 11.68 -19.87 13.61
CA VAL A 672 11.49 -18.48 13.18
C VAL A 672 11.61 -17.57 14.39
N HIS A 673 12.24 -16.40 14.21
CA HIS A 673 12.33 -15.38 15.25
C HIS A 673 11.26 -14.32 15.04
N LEU A 674 10.25 -14.34 15.90
CA LEU A 674 9.15 -13.38 15.93
C LEU A 674 9.55 -12.18 16.78
N SER A 675 9.32 -10.98 16.25
CA SER A 675 9.43 -9.71 16.96
C SER A 675 8.18 -8.85 16.73
N ASP A 676 8.20 -7.62 17.24
CA ASP A 676 7.05 -6.71 17.16
C ASP A 676 6.48 -6.61 15.74
N GLY A 677 5.16 -6.69 15.61
CA GLY A 677 4.45 -6.57 14.34
C GLY A 677 4.78 -5.29 13.60
N GLY A 678 5.04 -4.19 14.32
CA GLY A 678 5.43 -2.89 13.77
C GLY A 678 6.80 -2.88 13.08
N HIS A 679 7.67 -3.87 13.30
CA HIS A 679 8.87 -4.04 12.48
C HIS A 679 8.55 -4.51 11.05
N PHE A 680 7.36 -5.09 10.85
CA PHE A 680 6.76 -5.29 9.56
C PHE A 680 5.75 -4.16 9.31
N GLU A 681 4.54 -4.20 9.84
CA GLU A 681 3.45 -3.26 9.56
C GLU A 681 2.71 -2.91 10.86
N ASN A 682 2.60 -1.63 11.19
CA ASN A 682 2.22 -1.18 12.54
C ASN A 682 0.70 -1.01 12.76
N LEU A 683 -0.12 -0.88 11.71
CA LEU A 683 -1.57 -0.66 11.79
C LEU A 683 -2.39 -1.93 11.95
N ALA A 684 -1.80 -3.10 11.74
CA ALA A 684 -2.49 -4.39 11.64
C ALA A 684 -3.45 -4.49 10.44
N LEU A 685 -3.40 -3.53 9.51
CA LEU A 685 -4.26 -3.47 8.32
C LEU A 685 -3.89 -4.54 7.29
N TYR A 686 -2.61 -4.86 7.16
CA TYR A 686 -2.09 -5.74 6.11
C TYR A 686 -2.77 -7.13 6.11
N GLU A 687 -2.94 -7.72 7.30
CA GLU A 687 -3.50 -9.07 7.45
C GLU A 687 -5.02 -9.13 7.32
N LEU A 688 -5.73 -7.99 7.49
CA LEU A 688 -7.16 -7.87 7.21
C LEU A 688 -7.41 -7.75 5.70
N VAL A 689 -6.63 -6.91 5.02
CA VAL A 689 -6.70 -6.79 3.55
C VAL A 689 -6.31 -8.11 2.89
N ARG A 690 -5.30 -8.80 3.42
CA ARG A 690 -4.91 -10.13 2.97
C ARG A 690 -6.05 -11.16 3.04
N ARG A 691 -6.95 -11.02 4.02
CA ARG A 691 -8.14 -11.86 4.20
C ARG A 691 -9.37 -11.34 3.45
N HIS A 692 -9.19 -10.33 2.59
CA HIS A 692 -10.25 -9.74 1.78
C HIS A 692 -11.40 -9.14 2.63
N CYS A 693 -11.07 -8.57 3.79
CA CYS A 693 -12.04 -7.82 4.59
C CYS A 693 -12.52 -6.60 3.82
N ARG A 694 -13.81 -6.57 3.48
CA ARG A 694 -14.40 -5.47 2.70
C ARG A 694 -14.65 -4.25 3.56
N TYR A 695 -14.94 -4.43 4.84
CA TYR A 695 -15.23 -3.36 5.78
C TYR A 695 -14.17 -3.38 6.89
N ILE A 696 -13.35 -2.34 6.99
CA ILE A 696 -12.24 -2.29 7.95
C ILE A 696 -12.30 -1.01 8.77
N LEU A 697 -12.30 -1.12 10.10
CA LEU A 697 -12.05 -0.02 11.02
C LEU A 697 -10.62 -0.09 11.54
N VAL A 698 -9.82 0.94 11.31
CA VAL A 698 -8.44 1.06 11.80
C VAL A 698 -8.37 2.12 12.89
N SER A 699 -7.86 1.73 14.04
CA SER A 699 -7.42 2.66 15.09
C SER A 699 -5.91 2.85 15.01
N ASP A 700 -5.48 3.98 14.45
CA ASP A 700 -4.07 4.37 14.31
C ASP A 700 -3.62 5.20 15.51
N CYS A 701 -2.99 4.54 16.46
CA CYS A 701 -2.40 5.11 17.66
C CYS A 701 -0.87 5.18 17.54
N GLY A 702 -0.30 5.12 16.32
CA GLY A 702 1.13 5.26 16.05
C GLY A 702 1.64 6.65 16.44
N ARG A 703 2.93 6.76 16.80
CA ARG A 703 3.50 8.06 17.19
C ARG A 703 3.83 8.85 15.92
N ASP A 704 3.14 9.94 15.72
CA ASP A 704 3.36 10.81 14.56
C ASP A 704 3.12 12.28 14.93
N PRO A 705 4.11 12.94 15.56
CA PRO A 705 3.96 14.33 15.98
C PRO A 705 3.83 15.31 14.80
N ASP A 706 4.28 14.90 13.61
CA ASP A 706 4.24 15.71 12.38
C ASP A 706 3.02 15.38 11.50
N LEU A 707 2.24 14.35 11.85
CA LEU A 707 1.07 13.86 11.10
C LEU A 707 1.39 13.63 9.61
N ALA A 708 2.54 12.99 9.38
CA ALA A 708 3.01 12.56 8.07
C ALA A 708 2.30 11.29 7.57
N PHE A 709 1.74 10.50 8.49
CA PHE A 709 1.07 9.22 8.30
C PHE A 709 2.00 8.14 7.71
N ASP A 710 3.23 8.06 8.23
CA ASP A 710 4.25 7.12 7.75
C ASP A 710 3.81 5.65 7.86
N ASP A 711 3.18 5.27 8.98
CA ASP A 711 2.69 3.91 9.20
C ASP A 711 1.61 3.53 8.17
N PHE A 712 0.67 4.43 7.91
CA PHE A 712 -0.35 4.25 6.88
C PHE A 712 0.24 4.19 5.46
N GLY A 713 1.12 5.14 5.12
CA GLY A 713 1.80 5.14 3.83
C GLY A 713 2.66 3.90 3.60
N ASN A 714 3.24 3.33 4.65
CA ASN A 714 3.95 2.05 4.59
C ASN A 714 3.01 0.87 4.38
N ALA A 715 1.86 0.84 5.05
CA ALA A 715 0.84 -0.21 4.89
C ALA A 715 0.25 -0.22 3.47
N VAL A 716 -0.18 0.93 2.95
CA VAL A 716 -0.75 1.07 1.59
C VAL A 716 0.24 0.62 0.52
N ARG A 717 1.52 1.04 0.61
CA ARG A 717 2.56 0.61 -0.33
C ARG A 717 2.71 -0.91 -0.34
N ARG A 718 2.77 -1.54 0.83
CA ARG A 718 2.94 -2.99 0.95
C ARG A 718 1.73 -3.77 0.44
N VAL A 719 0.53 -3.32 0.78
CA VAL A 719 -0.72 -3.92 0.32
C VAL A 719 -0.82 -3.85 -1.21
N ARG A 720 -0.44 -2.71 -1.81
CA ARG A 720 -0.38 -2.55 -3.27
C ARG A 720 0.67 -3.45 -3.90
N GLU A 721 1.89 -3.48 -3.35
CA GLU A 721 3.01 -4.28 -3.87
C GLU A 721 2.76 -5.80 -3.75
N ASP A 722 2.19 -6.26 -2.63
CA ASP A 722 2.05 -7.68 -2.34
C ASP A 722 0.71 -8.27 -2.84
N PHE A 723 -0.36 -7.47 -2.87
CA PHE A 723 -1.71 -7.92 -3.20
C PHE A 723 -2.36 -7.21 -4.38
N GLY A 724 -1.77 -6.14 -4.92
CA GLY A 724 -2.38 -5.35 -5.99
C GLY A 724 -3.60 -4.52 -5.58
N VAL A 725 -3.88 -4.42 -4.28
CA VAL A 725 -5.03 -3.70 -3.73
C VAL A 725 -4.70 -2.19 -3.63
N ASP A 726 -5.62 -1.34 -4.11
CA ASP A 726 -5.46 0.11 -4.08
C ASP A 726 -6.38 0.74 -3.01
N ILE A 727 -5.78 1.43 -2.03
CA ILE A 727 -6.52 2.10 -0.96
C ILE A 727 -6.48 3.60 -1.22
N ARG A 728 -7.66 4.23 -1.31
CA ARG A 728 -7.83 5.67 -1.54
C ARG A 728 -8.55 6.30 -0.35
N ILE A 729 -7.85 7.18 0.37
CA ILE A 729 -8.40 7.87 1.53
C ILE A 729 -7.76 9.26 1.63
N ASP A 730 -8.55 10.28 1.96
CA ASP A 730 -8.04 11.60 2.28
C ASP A 730 -7.92 11.76 3.81
N LEU A 731 -6.68 11.92 4.29
CA LEU A 731 -6.36 12.05 5.71
C LEU A 731 -6.29 13.53 6.15
N SER A 732 -6.53 14.48 5.24
CA SER A 732 -6.44 15.91 5.54
C SER A 732 -7.31 16.37 6.73
N PRO A 733 -8.52 15.84 6.98
CA PRO A 733 -9.34 16.27 8.12
C PRO A 733 -8.80 15.86 9.49
N LEU A 734 -7.96 14.81 9.55
CA LEU A 734 -7.30 14.39 10.79
C LEU A 734 -6.11 15.30 11.15
N ARG A 735 -5.69 16.19 10.25
CA ARG A 735 -4.62 17.15 10.54
C ARG A 735 -5.20 18.38 11.25
N PRO A 736 -4.55 18.85 12.34
CA PRO A 736 -4.88 20.11 12.97
C PRO A 736 -4.87 21.27 11.98
N GLY A 737 -5.91 22.08 12.01
CA GLY A 737 -5.99 23.35 11.30
C GLY A 737 -5.10 24.44 11.91
N PRO A 738 -5.15 25.68 11.40
CA PRO A 738 -4.43 26.83 11.96
C PRO A 738 -4.80 27.14 13.42
N ASP A 739 -6.00 26.74 13.83
CA ASP A 739 -6.56 26.79 15.17
C ASP A 739 -6.04 25.69 16.11
N GLY A 740 -5.30 24.71 15.59
CA GLY A 740 -4.70 23.62 16.37
C GLY A 740 -5.60 22.41 16.57
N TRP A 741 -6.79 22.38 15.95
CA TRP A 741 -7.77 21.31 16.10
C TRP A 741 -7.96 20.51 14.82
N ALA A 742 -8.12 19.19 14.93
CA ALA A 742 -8.58 18.35 13.85
C ALA A 742 -10.04 18.68 13.50
N ARG A 743 -10.41 18.45 12.24
CA ARG A 743 -11.75 18.78 11.73
C ARG A 743 -12.75 17.65 11.88
N GLN A 744 -12.26 16.41 11.94
CA GLN A 744 -13.10 15.21 12.03
C GLN A 744 -12.42 14.18 12.96
N PRO A 745 -13.19 13.41 13.76
CA PRO A 745 -12.66 12.33 14.61
C PRO A 745 -12.34 11.06 13.80
N MET A 746 -12.94 10.92 12.62
CA MET A 746 -12.81 9.75 11.74
C MET A 746 -12.82 10.19 10.29
N VAL A 747 -12.13 9.44 9.44
CA VAL A 747 -12.16 9.60 7.98
C VAL A 747 -12.52 8.29 7.30
N ALA A 748 -13.23 8.38 6.18
CA ALA A 748 -13.58 7.23 5.35
C ALA A 748 -12.82 7.22 4.01
N GLY A 749 -12.51 6.03 3.51
CA GLY A 749 -11.89 5.80 2.21
C GLY A 749 -12.34 4.50 1.57
N ASP A 750 -11.87 4.27 0.35
CA ASP A 750 -12.27 3.13 -0.49
C ASP A 750 -11.09 2.16 -0.67
N ILE A 751 -11.38 0.86 -0.59
CA ILE A 751 -10.44 -0.24 -0.84
C ILE A 751 -10.81 -0.89 -2.17
N HIS A 752 -9.94 -0.87 -3.18
CA HIS A 752 -10.18 -1.48 -4.48
C HIS A 752 -9.40 -2.79 -4.60
N TYR A 753 -10.13 -3.90 -4.63
CA TYR A 753 -9.54 -5.22 -4.82
C TYR A 753 -9.36 -5.54 -6.31
N PRO A 754 -8.29 -6.25 -6.72
CA PRO A 754 -8.04 -6.60 -8.13
C PRO A 754 -9.16 -7.41 -8.79
N THR A 755 -10.02 -8.02 -7.98
CA THR A 755 -11.17 -8.79 -8.43
C THR A 755 -12.33 -7.96 -8.97
N GLY A 756 -12.31 -6.64 -8.72
CA GLY A 756 -13.42 -5.73 -9.03
C GLY A 756 -14.27 -5.35 -7.81
N ASP A 757 -14.04 -5.97 -6.64
CA ASP A 757 -14.76 -5.63 -5.42
C ASP A 757 -14.23 -4.33 -4.79
N THR A 758 -15.15 -3.51 -4.26
CA THR A 758 -14.83 -2.27 -3.53
C THR A 758 -15.28 -2.36 -2.07
N GLY A 759 -14.35 -2.12 -1.16
CA GLY A 759 -14.57 -2.05 0.29
C GLY A 759 -14.46 -0.64 0.87
N VAL A 760 -14.78 -0.51 2.16
CA VAL A 760 -14.74 0.73 2.94
C VAL A 760 -13.70 0.61 4.04
N LEU A 761 -12.81 1.59 4.11
CA LEU A 761 -11.86 1.78 5.19
C LEU A 761 -12.29 2.97 6.04
N LEU A 762 -12.52 2.74 7.33
CA LEU A 762 -12.70 3.78 8.33
C LEU A 762 -11.42 3.90 9.16
N MET A 763 -10.96 5.11 9.42
CA MET A 763 -9.72 5.35 10.18
C MET A 763 -9.95 6.40 11.27
N ILE A 764 -9.64 6.03 12.51
CA ILE A 764 -9.63 6.88 13.69
C ILE A 764 -8.19 7.01 14.18
N ARG A 765 -7.82 8.19 14.67
CA ARG A 765 -6.49 8.49 15.19
C ARG A 765 -6.61 9.46 16.37
N PRO A 766 -5.84 9.29 17.47
CA PRO A 766 -5.84 10.24 18.57
C PRO A 766 -5.57 11.66 18.08
N ALA A 767 -6.56 12.53 18.18
CA ALA A 767 -6.57 13.88 17.66
C ALA A 767 -7.48 14.77 18.51
N LEU A 768 -7.05 16.02 18.71
CA LEU A 768 -7.83 16.98 19.47
C LEU A 768 -8.71 17.80 18.53
N MET A 769 -10.00 17.84 18.81
CA MET A 769 -11.09 18.51 18.12
C MET A 769 -11.52 19.82 18.80
N GLY A 770 -11.03 20.10 20.02
CA GLY A 770 -11.32 21.33 20.77
C GLY A 770 -12.61 21.28 21.60
N ASN A 771 -13.27 20.12 21.64
CA ASN A 771 -14.48 19.85 22.42
C ASN A 771 -14.28 18.71 23.42
N GLU A 772 -13.04 18.44 23.82
CA GLU A 772 -12.68 17.38 24.75
C GLU A 772 -13.24 17.63 26.16
N PRO A 773 -13.41 16.56 26.95
CA PRO A 773 -13.65 16.65 28.39
C PRO A 773 -12.60 17.53 29.11
N ALA A 774 -13.03 18.21 30.18
CA ALA A 774 -12.22 19.22 30.86
C ALA A 774 -10.88 18.70 31.43
N ASP A 775 -10.85 17.44 31.86
CA ASP A 775 -9.64 16.74 32.33
C ASP A 775 -8.65 16.50 31.18
N VAL A 776 -9.11 16.04 30.01
CA VAL A 776 -8.29 15.86 28.80
C VAL A 776 -7.77 17.20 28.30
N ALA A 777 -8.61 18.24 28.27
CA ALA A 777 -8.21 19.60 27.87
C ALA A 777 -7.15 20.17 28.82
N GLN A 778 -7.29 19.95 30.13
CA GLN A 778 -6.30 20.38 31.14
C GLN A 778 -4.98 19.61 31.01
N TYR A 779 -5.02 18.31 30.72
CA TYR A 779 -3.82 17.51 30.48
C TYR A 779 -3.08 17.99 29.23
N ASN A 780 -3.79 18.22 28.13
CA ASN A 780 -3.23 18.78 26.89
C ASN A 780 -2.55 20.14 27.13
N ALA A 781 -3.21 21.04 27.87
CA ALA A 781 -2.65 22.36 28.19
C ALA A 781 -1.32 22.30 28.96
N ARG A 782 -1.05 21.22 29.69
CA ARG A 782 0.21 20.99 30.42
C ARG A 782 1.23 20.16 29.62
N ASN A 783 0.78 19.37 28.65
CA ASN A 783 1.60 18.41 27.92
C ASN A 783 1.52 18.64 26.41
N ALA A 784 2.35 19.52 25.88
CA ALA A 784 2.36 19.90 24.45
C ALA A 784 2.64 18.75 23.47
N ALA A 785 3.13 17.60 23.95
CA ALA A 785 3.37 16.42 23.13
C ALA A 785 2.14 15.50 23.04
N PHE A 786 1.12 15.70 23.87
CA PHE A 786 -0.15 14.97 23.81
C PHE A 786 -0.92 15.36 22.54
N PRO A 787 -1.58 14.42 21.82
CA PRO A 787 -1.69 12.98 22.07
C PRO A 787 -0.61 12.13 21.35
N HIS A 788 0.55 12.70 21.02
CA HIS A 788 1.64 12.06 20.26
C HIS A 788 2.95 11.87 21.07
N GLU A 789 2.81 11.58 22.36
CA GLU A 789 3.95 11.38 23.27
C GLU A 789 4.84 10.19 22.86
N SER A 790 6.01 10.04 23.49
CA SER A 790 6.98 9.00 23.07
C SER A 790 6.47 7.58 23.36
N THR A 791 6.54 6.68 22.37
CA THR A 791 6.29 5.24 22.58
C THR A 791 7.36 4.54 23.42
N GLY A 792 8.52 5.20 23.59
CA GLY A 792 9.56 4.73 24.50
C GLY A 792 9.23 4.97 25.98
N ASP A 793 8.19 5.75 26.27
CA ASP A 793 7.66 5.86 27.62
C ASP A 793 6.73 4.67 27.90
N GLN A 794 7.02 3.96 28.99
CA GLN A 794 6.31 2.75 29.43
C GLN A 794 5.84 2.90 30.89
N PHE A 795 5.96 4.09 31.48
CA PHE A 795 5.72 4.37 32.90
C PHE A 795 4.64 5.45 33.04
N TYR A 796 3.39 5.14 32.66
CA TYR A 796 2.32 6.14 32.70
C TYR A 796 1.90 6.43 34.14
N ASP A 797 1.79 7.72 34.46
CA ASP A 797 1.05 8.15 35.64
C ASP A 797 -0.47 8.04 35.40
N GLU A 798 -1.24 8.21 36.47
CA GLU A 798 -2.69 8.07 36.42
C GLU A 798 -3.34 9.09 35.48
N ALA A 799 -2.87 10.34 35.51
CA ALA A 799 -3.43 11.42 34.69
C ALA A 799 -3.21 11.18 33.20
N GLN A 800 -2.02 10.74 32.81
CA GLN A 800 -1.70 10.38 31.43
C GLN A 800 -2.55 9.20 30.96
N TRP A 801 -2.64 8.15 31.77
CA TRP A 801 -3.43 6.97 31.43
C TRP A 801 -4.91 7.30 31.27
N GLU A 802 -5.51 8.00 32.22
CA GLU A 802 -6.93 8.37 32.15
C GLU A 802 -7.20 9.32 30.96
N SER A 803 -6.29 10.25 30.68
CA SER A 803 -6.46 11.19 29.55
C SER A 803 -6.49 10.48 28.20
N TYR A 804 -5.63 9.49 27.94
CA TYR A 804 -5.70 8.70 26.70
C TYR A 804 -6.95 7.83 26.63
N ARG A 805 -7.37 7.23 27.75
CA ARG A 805 -8.57 6.39 27.81
C ARG A 805 -9.81 7.23 27.50
N ARG A 806 -9.95 8.38 28.15
CA ARG A 806 -11.04 9.35 27.94
C ARG A 806 -11.05 9.94 26.54
N LEU A 807 -9.88 10.24 25.98
CA LEU A 807 -9.78 10.70 24.59
C LEU A 807 -10.31 9.64 23.62
N GLY A 808 -9.93 8.37 23.81
CA GLY A 808 -10.43 7.25 23.00
C GLY A 808 -11.94 7.03 23.14
N GLU A 809 -12.49 7.15 24.35
CA GLU A 809 -13.95 7.11 24.57
C GLU A 809 -14.66 8.24 23.82
N HIS A 810 -14.18 9.47 24.00
CA HIS A 810 -14.76 10.70 23.45
C HIS A 810 -14.74 10.71 21.92
N GLU A 811 -13.60 10.42 21.30
CA GLU A 811 -13.49 10.36 19.83
C GLU A 811 -14.40 9.29 19.23
N ALA A 812 -14.49 8.12 19.86
CA ALA A 812 -15.38 7.05 19.43
C ALA A 812 -16.86 7.45 19.55
N GLU A 813 -17.23 8.18 20.60
CA GLU A 813 -18.60 8.67 20.78
C GLU A 813 -18.94 9.70 19.70
N LEU A 814 -18.04 10.65 19.43
CA LEU A 814 -18.20 11.63 18.36
C LEU A 814 -18.30 10.98 16.98
N ALA A 815 -17.51 9.92 16.73
CA ALA A 815 -17.49 9.23 15.44
C ALA A 815 -18.78 8.42 15.19
N PHE A 816 -19.29 7.69 16.19
CA PHE A 816 -20.35 6.70 15.97
C PHE A 816 -21.76 7.14 16.41
N GLN A 817 -21.91 8.08 17.35
CA GLN A 817 -23.26 8.53 17.75
C GLN A 817 -24.07 9.17 16.60
N PRO A 818 -23.50 10.05 15.75
CA PRO A 818 -24.25 10.65 14.64
C PRO A 818 -24.78 9.59 13.67
N ILE A 819 -23.95 8.59 13.37
CA ILE A 819 -24.30 7.47 12.49
C ILE A 819 -25.46 6.67 13.06
N LEU A 820 -25.40 6.32 14.35
CA LEU A 820 -26.42 5.50 15.01
C LEU A 820 -27.78 6.21 15.13
N ARG A 821 -27.81 7.54 15.26
CA ARG A 821 -29.06 8.32 15.25
C ARG A 821 -29.78 8.27 13.90
N GLN A 822 -29.04 8.06 12.81
CA GLN A 822 -29.58 7.99 11.45
C GLN A 822 -29.97 6.57 11.02
N LEU A 823 -29.56 5.54 11.77
CA LEU A 823 -29.92 4.15 11.51
C LEU A 823 -31.24 3.82 12.22
N ASP A 824 -32.24 3.37 11.47
CA ASP A 824 -33.50 2.86 12.06
C ASP A 824 -33.22 1.48 12.68
N VAL A 825 -32.98 1.44 14.00
CA VAL A 825 -32.44 0.29 14.75
C VAL A 825 -33.43 -0.89 14.88
N LYS A 826 -34.52 -0.92 14.10
CA LYS A 826 -35.61 -1.90 14.26
C LYS A 826 -35.38 -3.27 13.63
N ALA A 827 -34.23 -3.59 13.06
CA ALA A 827 -33.98 -4.91 12.48
C ALA A 827 -32.67 -5.53 12.99
N GLU A 828 -32.77 -6.65 13.71
CA GLU A 828 -31.70 -7.64 13.94
C GLU A 828 -31.32 -8.30 12.60
N ASN A 829 -30.85 -7.52 11.63
CA ASN A 829 -30.51 -8.01 10.29
C ASN A 829 -28.98 -8.09 10.13
N PRO A 830 -28.42 -9.16 9.53
CA PRO A 830 -27.00 -9.27 9.18
C PRO A 830 -26.47 -8.09 8.34
N GLU A 831 -27.35 -7.35 7.66
CA GLU A 831 -27.06 -6.13 6.89
C GLU A 831 -26.74 -4.89 7.76
N HIS A 832 -26.84 -4.99 9.09
CA HIS A 832 -26.58 -3.88 10.01
C HIS A 832 -25.13 -3.37 9.93
N GLY A 833 -24.15 -4.26 9.80
CA GLY A 833 -22.73 -3.90 9.67
C GLY A 833 -22.43 -3.14 8.38
N ALA A 834 -22.91 -3.63 7.24
CA ALA A 834 -22.72 -2.97 5.95
C ALA A 834 -23.41 -1.59 5.92
N SER A 835 -24.61 -1.50 6.50
CA SER A 835 -25.35 -0.24 6.65
C SER A 835 -24.62 0.77 7.54
N LEU A 836 -24.02 0.30 8.65
CA LEU A 836 -23.17 1.12 9.52
C LEU A 836 -21.99 1.71 8.76
N PHE A 837 -21.24 0.90 8.02
CA PHE A 837 -20.10 1.37 7.24
C PHE A 837 -20.51 2.27 6.07
N ALA A 838 -21.66 2.01 5.43
CA ALA A 838 -22.19 2.86 4.38
C ALA A 838 -22.59 4.25 4.91
N GLN A 839 -23.25 4.31 6.06
CA GLN A 839 -23.60 5.58 6.71
C GLN A 839 -22.35 6.29 7.26
N ALA A 840 -21.41 5.55 7.87
CA ALA A 840 -20.12 6.09 8.29
C ALA A 840 -19.36 6.72 7.12
N ARG A 841 -19.35 6.05 5.95
CA ARG A 841 -18.77 6.60 4.72
C ARG A 841 -19.48 7.87 4.28
N ARG A 842 -20.80 7.98 4.42
CA ARG A 842 -21.53 9.21 4.04
C ARG A 842 -21.24 10.38 4.96
N GLU A 843 -21.16 10.12 6.27
CA GLU A 843 -20.91 11.13 7.30
C GLU A 843 -19.45 11.61 7.28
N TRP A 844 -18.50 10.69 7.12
CA TRP A 844 -17.07 10.94 7.33
C TRP A 844 -16.21 10.92 6.05
N LEU A 845 -16.82 10.92 4.86
CA LEU A 845 -16.06 11.18 3.63
C LEU A 845 -15.64 12.66 3.63
N PRO A 846 -14.34 12.97 3.51
CA PRO A 846 -13.85 14.33 3.58
C PRO A 846 -14.50 15.24 2.55
N VAL A 847 -15.11 16.34 3.01
CA VAL A 847 -15.70 17.33 2.11
C VAL A 847 -14.59 18.03 1.33
N PRO A 848 -14.69 18.14 -0.01
CA PRO A 848 -13.69 18.79 -0.83
C PRO A 848 -13.38 20.23 -0.39
N ALA A 849 -12.10 20.62 -0.49
CA ALA A 849 -11.63 21.90 -0.02
C ALA A 849 -12.38 23.08 -0.69
N GLY A 850 -12.90 23.99 0.15
CA GLY A 850 -13.66 25.16 -0.29
C GLY A 850 -15.08 24.86 -0.78
N TYR A 851 -15.57 23.62 -0.67
CA TYR A 851 -16.93 23.28 -1.08
C TYR A 851 -18.00 24.07 -0.31
N SER A 852 -17.86 24.22 1.01
CA SER A 852 -18.87 24.94 1.82
C SER A 852 -19.08 26.39 1.37
N GLU A 853 -18.01 27.08 0.96
CA GLU A 853 -18.09 28.45 0.42
C GLU A 853 -18.76 28.47 -0.96
N ARG A 854 -18.38 27.53 -1.84
CA ARG A 854 -18.97 27.42 -3.19
C ARG A 854 -20.42 26.93 -3.17
N PHE A 855 -20.80 26.09 -2.20
CA PHE A 855 -22.16 25.57 -2.07
C PHE A 855 -23.17 26.68 -1.84
N ALA A 856 -22.84 27.71 -1.03
CA ALA A 856 -23.71 28.87 -0.85
C ALA A 856 -23.97 29.59 -2.18
N HIS A 857 -22.95 29.72 -3.02
CA HIS A 857 -23.08 30.25 -4.38
C HIS A 857 -23.96 29.34 -5.25
N TYR A 858 -23.73 28.02 -5.25
CA TYR A 858 -24.56 27.07 -6.02
C TYR A 858 -26.03 27.09 -5.59
N ALA A 859 -26.31 27.16 -4.29
CA ALA A 859 -27.66 27.28 -3.77
C ALA A 859 -28.34 28.57 -4.22
N SER A 860 -27.62 29.71 -4.20
CA SER A 860 -28.13 30.98 -4.73
C SER A 860 -28.44 30.90 -6.23
N ARG A 861 -27.55 30.28 -7.03
CA ARG A 861 -27.75 30.09 -8.46
C ARG A 861 -28.95 29.19 -8.77
N ALA A 862 -29.13 28.10 -8.04
CA ALA A 862 -30.30 27.24 -8.16
C ALA A 862 -31.60 28.01 -7.83
N ALA A 863 -31.61 28.76 -6.72
CA ALA A 863 -32.76 29.58 -6.34
C ALA A 863 -33.13 30.66 -7.38
N GLU A 864 -32.14 31.26 -8.04
CA GLU A 864 -32.39 32.19 -9.16
C GLU A 864 -33.05 31.51 -10.36
N ILE A 865 -32.64 30.27 -10.67
CA ILE A 865 -33.21 29.47 -11.76
C ILE A 865 -34.65 29.08 -11.41
N ASP A 866 -34.89 28.64 -10.17
CA ASP A 866 -36.22 28.28 -9.69
C ASP A 866 -37.15 29.51 -9.70
N THR A 867 -36.67 30.65 -9.22
CA THR A 867 -37.42 31.93 -9.28
C THR A 867 -37.75 32.31 -10.72
N LEU A 868 -36.82 32.10 -11.66
CA LEU A 868 -37.06 32.34 -13.07
C LEU A 868 -38.12 31.39 -13.65
N LEU A 869 -38.11 30.11 -13.28
CA LEU A 869 -39.15 29.16 -13.69
C LEU A 869 -40.54 29.62 -13.23
N HIS A 870 -40.66 30.06 -11.98
CA HIS A 870 -41.90 30.61 -11.45
C HIS A 870 -42.30 31.93 -12.12
N ALA A 871 -41.35 32.84 -12.38
CA ALA A 871 -41.62 34.18 -12.94
C ALA A 871 -41.88 34.18 -14.46
N THR A 872 -41.30 33.24 -15.20
CA THR A 872 -41.43 33.18 -16.67
C THR A 872 -42.78 32.64 -17.13
N GLY A 873 -43.59 32.05 -16.25
CA GLY A 873 -44.87 31.44 -16.63
C GLY A 873 -44.72 30.12 -17.38
N ALA A 874 -43.53 29.49 -17.33
CA ALA A 874 -43.26 28.16 -17.90
C ALA A 874 -43.84 27.04 -17.00
N HIS A 875 -45.13 27.15 -16.66
CA HIS A 875 -45.81 26.31 -15.66
C HIS A 875 -45.71 24.81 -15.96
N ARG A 876 -45.60 24.41 -17.23
CA ARG A 876 -45.45 23.00 -17.60
C ARG A 876 -44.06 22.45 -17.27
N LEU A 877 -43.00 23.17 -17.65
CA LEU A 877 -41.64 22.79 -17.31
C LEU A 877 -41.43 22.78 -15.79
N LEU A 878 -42.01 23.76 -15.08
CA LEU A 878 -42.00 23.79 -13.61
C LEU A 878 -42.59 22.49 -13.02
N ARG A 879 -43.76 22.07 -13.48
CA ARG A 879 -44.41 20.82 -13.03
C ARG A 879 -43.68 19.54 -13.43
N GLU A 880 -42.93 19.57 -14.53
CA GLU A 880 -42.09 18.44 -14.96
C GLU A 880 -40.78 18.34 -14.16
N VAL A 881 -40.24 19.47 -13.67
CA VAL A 881 -39.03 19.49 -12.81
C VAL A 881 -39.37 19.27 -11.33
N PHE A 882 -40.55 19.73 -10.89
CA PHE A 882 -41.09 19.59 -9.54
C PHE A 882 -42.45 18.88 -9.58
N GLU A 883 -42.43 17.58 -9.86
CA GLU A 883 -43.65 16.74 -9.96
C GLU A 883 -44.46 16.73 -8.65
N GLU A 884 -43.84 17.04 -7.52
CA GLU A 884 -44.50 17.12 -6.21
C GLU A 884 -45.46 18.32 -6.06
N GLU A 885 -45.25 19.42 -6.79
CA GLU A 885 -46.03 20.65 -6.62
C GLU A 885 -47.51 20.45 -7.00
N PRO A 886 -47.86 19.85 -8.16
CA PRO A 886 -49.24 19.46 -8.48
C PRO A 886 -49.85 18.47 -7.49
N TYR A 887 -49.07 17.50 -7.01
CA TYR A 887 -49.56 16.49 -6.07
C TYR A 887 -49.98 17.11 -4.73
N ILE A 888 -49.24 18.14 -4.27
CA ILE A 888 -49.60 18.90 -3.07
C ILE A 888 -50.82 19.80 -3.32
N GLU A 889 -50.92 20.44 -4.48
CA GLU A 889 -52.12 21.22 -4.87
C GLU A 889 -53.40 20.36 -4.81
N ASP A 890 -53.32 19.09 -5.22
CA ASP A 890 -54.43 18.14 -5.19
C ASP A 890 -54.74 17.58 -3.78
N LEU A 891 -53.77 17.61 -2.86
CA LEU A 891 -53.92 17.13 -1.48
C LEU A 891 -54.58 18.15 -0.53
N VAL A 892 -54.62 19.45 -0.89
CA VAL A 892 -55.20 20.51 -0.04
C VAL A 892 -56.71 20.63 -0.32
N PRO A 893 -57.61 20.20 0.59
CA PRO A 893 -59.06 20.16 0.34
C PRO A 893 -59.78 21.51 0.53
N PHE A 894 -59.06 22.64 0.57
CA PHE A 894 -59.64 23.96 0.82
C PHE A 894 -59.34 24.91 -0.33
N ALA A 895 -60.41 25.30 -1.05
CA ALA A 895 -60.53 26.42 -2.01
C ALA A 895 -60.73 26.12 -3.50
N ARG A 896 -61.48 25.07 -3.87
CA ARG A 896 -62.28 25.09 -5.13
C ARG A 896 -63.70 24.57 -4.92
N SER A 897 -64.50 25.37 -4.20
CA SER A 897 -65.95 25.35 -4.42
C SER A 897 -66.30 26.38 -5.49
N ARG A 898 -67.14 25.97 -6.46
CA ARG A 898 -67.77 26.75 -7.54
C ARG A 898 -66.90 27.04 -8.77
N GLN A 899 -66.68 26.03 -9.60
CA GLN A 899 -67.43 25.83 -10.85
C GLN A 899 -66.96 24.53 -11.51
N GLY A 900 -67.90 23.74 -12.02
CA GLY A 900 -67.73 22.34 -12.34
C GLY A 900 -66.92 22.02 -13.59
N GLY A 901 -66.38 20.81 -13.58
CA GLY A 901 -65.78 20.10 -14.71
C GLY A 901 -64.60 19.24 -14.24
N PRO A 902 -64.53 17.94 -14.59
CA PRO A 902 -63.30 17.17 -14.36
C PRO A 902 -62.19 17.83 -15.17
N VAL A 903 -61.15 18.31 -14.49
CA VAL A 903 -59.95 18.86 -15.13
C VAL A 903 -59.25 17.69 -15.82
N ARG A 904 -59.60 17.42 -17.08
CA ARG A 904 -58.75 16.59 -17.94
C ARG A 904 -57.42 17.33 -18.13
N PRO A 905 -56.26 16.72 -17.89
CA PRO A 905 -54.97 17.35 -18.16
C PRO A 905 -54.73 17.32 -19.68
N ALA A 906 -55.36 18.24 -20.39
CA ALA A 906 -55.18 18.40 -21.83
C ALA A 906 -55.09 19.90 -22.13
N LEU A 907 -53.93 20.48 -21.84
CA LEU A 907 -53.52 21.75 -22.41
C LEU A 907 -52.32 21.46 -23.31
N SER A 908 -52.57 21.44 -24.62
CA SER A 908 -51.54 21.49 -25.64
C SER A 908 -50.53 22.60 -25.30
N PRO A 909 -49.22 22.37 -25.45
CA PRO A 909 -48.25 23.42 -25.15
C PRO A 909 -48.58 24.65 -26.02
N ARG A 910 -48.84 25.80 -25.39
CA ARG A 910 -48.94 27.04 -26.17
C ARG A 910 -47.53 27.32 -26.71
N THR A 911 -47.42 27.82 -27.94
CA THR A 911 -46.13 28.19 -28.55
C THR A 911 -45.26 29.06 -27.64
N ARG A 912 -45.91 29.88 -26.79
CA ARG A 912 -45.27 30.72 -25.78
C ARG A 912 -44.55 29.91 -24.68
N ASP A 913 -45.16 28.83 -24.18
CA ASP A 913 -44.61 27.99 -23.11
C ASP A 913 -43.36 27.24 -23.58
N ILE A 914 -43.37 26.81 -24.85
CA ILE A 914 -42.24 26.15 -25.52
C ILE A 914 -41.04 27.10 -25.59
N SER A 915 -41.22 28.34 -26.04
CA SER A 915 -40.12 29.31 -26.16
C SER A 915 -39.50 29.71 -24.81
N LEU A 916 -40.32 29.79 -23.75
CA LEU A 916 -39.88 30.15 -22.40
C LEU A 916 -39.17 28.98 -21.70
N SER A 917 -39.60 27.74 -21.96
CA SER A 917 -38.93 26.53 -21.46
C SER A 917 -37.47 26.43 -21.94
N LEU A 918 -37.19 26.84 -23.18
CA LEU A 918 -35.83 26.85 -23.74
C LEU A 918 -34.89 27.80 -22.99
N GLN A 919 -35.38 28.99 -22.62
CA GLN A 919 -34.58 29.98 -21.87
C GLN A 919 -34.22 29.45 -20.47
N ALA A 920 -35.16 28.79 -19.80
CA ALA A 920 -34.94 28.16 -18.50
C ALA A 920 -33.95 26.99 -18.60
N CYS A 921 -34.13 26.09 -19.58
CA CYS A 921 -33.23 24.96 -19.82
C CYS A 921 -31.78 25.41 -20.09
N ARG A 922 -31.58 26.50 -20.83
CA ARG A 922 -30.23 27.05 -21.09
C ARG A 922 -29.55 27.55 -19.80
N ARG A 923 -30.30 28.19 -18.90
CA ARG A 923 -29.75 28.65 -17.61
C ARG A 923 -29.43 27.47 -16.69
N ALA A 924 -30.28 26.45 -16.67
CA ALA A 924 -30.05 25.22 -15.93
C ALA A 924 -28.79 24.50 -16.43
N LEU A 925 -28.60 24.36 -17.74
CA LEU A 925 -27.41 23.73 -18.32
C LEU A 925 -26.11 24.52 -18.06
N LEU A 926 -26.15 25.85 -18.09
CA LEU A 926 -24.99 26.67 -17.71
C LEU A 926 -24.60 26.45 -16.24
N PHE A 927 -25.58 26.38 -15.35
CA PHE A 927 -25.34 26.04 -13.94
C PHE A 927 -24.79 24.62 -13.79
N MET A 928 -25.34 23.65 -14.52
CA MET A 928 -24.83 22.27 -14.51
C MET A 928 -23.38 22.19 -14.99
N GLU A 929 -23.01 22.92 -16.04
CA GLU A 929 -21.65 22.98 -16.56
C GLU A 929 -20.69 23.65 -15.55
N GLU A 930 -21.13 24.75 -14.92
CA GLU A 930 -20.36 25.45 -13.89
C GLU A 930 -19.99 24.51 -12.75
N VAL A 931 -20.96 23.76 -12.21
CA VAL A 931 -20.72 22.77 -11.14
C VAL A 931 -19.86 21.61 -11.65
N PHE A 932 -20.11 21.11 -12.87
CA PHE A 932 -19.33 20.04 -13.48
C PHE A 932 -17.84 20.37 -13.56
N LEU A 933 -17.50 21.58 -13.99
CA LEU A 933 -16.12 22.06 -14.10
C LEU A 933 -15.52 22.36 -12.73
N SER A 934 -16.26 23.06 -11.87
CA SER A 934 -15.75 23.51 -10.56
C SER A 934 -15.45 22.33 -9.63
N GLU A 935 -16.32 21.32 -9.63
CA GLU A 935 -16.24 20.18 -8.70
C GLU A 935 -15.70 18.89 -9.34
N LYS A 936 -15.28 18.96 -10.62
CA LYS A 936 -14.72 17.82 -11.38
C LYS A 936 -15.60 16.57 -11.29
N LEU A 937 -16.90 16.73 -11.59
CA LEU A 937 -17.90 15.67 -11.39
C LEU A 937 -17.62 14.38 -12.19
N THR A 938 -16.77 14.43 -13.22
CA THR A 938 -16.29 13.22 -13.92
C THR A 938 -15.78 12.14 -12.95
N GLU A 939 -15.03 12.55 -11.92
CA GLU A 939 -14.46 11.64 -10.92
C GLU A 939 -15.27 11.63 -9.61
N ALA A 940 -15.88 12.77 -9.27
CA ALA A 940 -16.43 12.99 -7.93
C ALA A 940 -17.96 12.96 -7.84
N HIS A 941 -18.71 12.69 -8.92
CA HIS A 941 -20.18 12.70 -8.92
C HIS A 941 -20.84 11.80 -7.85
N SER A 942 -20.19 10.70 -7.47
CA SER A 942 -20.67 9.78 -6.43
C SER A 942 -20.37 10.24 -5.00
N HIS A 943 -19.75 11.42 -4.82
CA HIS A 943 -19.43 11.96 -3.51
C HIS A 943 -20.72 12.43 -2.80
N PRO A 944 -20.96 12.06 -1.52
CA PRO A 944 -22.19 12.39 -0.79
C PRO A 944 -22.50 13.89 -0.76
N ALA A 945 -21.47 14.74 -0.67
CA ALA A 945 -21.62 16.20 -0.68
C ALA A 945 -22.37 16.73 -1.93
N TYR A 946 -22.26 16.07 -3.08
CA TYR A 946 -22.90 16.50 -4.33
C TYR A 946 -24.24 15.83 -4.58
N LEU A 947 -24.71 14.94 -3.71
CA LEU A 947 -25.95 14.18 -3.91
C LEU A 947 -27.15 15.10 -4.16
N GLY A 948 -27.27 16.20 -3.41
CA GLY A 948 -28.34 17.20 -3.60
C GLY A 948 -28.29 17.85 -4.99
N LEU A 949 -27.10 18.24 -5.45
CA LEU A 949 -26.89 18.83 -6.79
C LEU A 949 -27.16 17.81 -7.90
N MET A 950 -26.70 16.58 -7.73
CA MET A 950 -26.93 15.49 -8.69
C MET A 950 -28.42 15.13 -8.77
N ASN A 951 -29.15 15.14 -7.65
CA ASN A 951 -30.60 14.96 -7.64
C ASN A 951 -31.32 16.14 -8.31
N TYR A 952 -30.85 17.37 -8.11
CA TYR A 952 -31.35 18.53 -8.84
C TYR A 952 -31.13 18.37 -10.35
N PHE A 953 -29.95 17.90 -10.78
CA PHE A 953 -29.68 17.63 -12.20
C PHE A 953 -30.55 16.52 -12.74
N ALA A 954 -30.78 15.47 -11.95
CA ALA A 954 -31.69 14.38 -12.31
C ALA A 954 -33.09 14.91 -12.61
N ARG A 955 -33.67 15.77 -11.75
CA ARG A 955 -35.00 16.36 -11.96
C ARG A 955 -35.10 17.08 -13.30
N TRP A 956 -34.14 17.96 -13.61
CA TRP A 956 -34.09 18.66 -14.88
C TRP A 956 -33.93 17.73 -16.08
N THR A 957 -33.01 16.77 -16.00
CA THR A 957 -32.71 15.86 -17.11
C THR A 957 -33.81 14.82 -17.34
N HIS A 958 -34.67 14.56 -16.36
CA HIS A 958 -35.84 13.69 -16.51
C HIS A 958 -37.07 14.42 -17.07
N ALA A 959 -37.14 15.75 -16.95
CA ALA A 959 -38.24 16.55 -17.47
C ALA A 959 -38.42 16.36 -19.00
N PRO A 960 -39.62 15.97 -19.49
CA PRO A 960 -39.88 15.76 -20.92
C PRO A 960 -39.53 16.96 -21.82
N LEU A 961 -39.85 18.18 -21.41
CA LEU A 961 -39.51 19.40 -22.17
C LEU A 961 -38.01 19.66 -22.21
N PHE A 962 -37.26 19.28 -21.17
CA PHE A 962 -35.80 19.38 -21.20
C PHE A 962 -35.20 18.36 -22.19
N ARG A 963 -35.66 17.11 -22.14
CA ARG A 963 -35.26 16.05 -23.09
C ARG A 963 -35.62 16.40 -24.54
N LEU A 964 -36.75 17.07 -24.75
CA LEU A 964 -37.17 17.60 -26.05
C LEU A 964 -36.13 18.56 -26.64
N TRP A 965 -35.58 19.45 -25.80
CA TRP A 965 -34.59 20.44 -26.22
C TRP A 965 -33.15 19.92 -26.24
N TRP A 966 -32.87 18.80 -25.58
CA TRP A 966 -31.52 18.26 -25.41
C TRP A 966 -30.73 18.09 -26.73
N PRO A 967 -31.30 17.55 -27.84
CA PRO A 967 -30.58 17.43 -29.10
C PRO A 967 -30.05 18.76 -29.66
N LEU A 968 -30.75 19.87 -29.38
CA LEU A 968 -30.35 21.21 -29.80
C LEU A 968 -29.45 21.90 -28.77
N LEU A 969 -29.76 21.77 -27.48
CA LEU A 969 -29.04 22.47 -26.42
C LEU A 969 -27.66 21.88 -26.16
N LYS A 970 -27.50 20.56 -26.29
CA LYS A 970 -26.20 19.90 -26.10
C LYS A 970 -25.13 20.47 -27.02
N THR A 971 -25.54 21.09 -28.15
CA THR A 971 -24.59 21.62 -29.11
C THR A 971 -23.82 22.84 -28.65
N LEU A 972 -24.30 23.47 -27.59
CA LEU A 972 -23.72 24.67 -27.01
C LEU A 972 -22.64 24.37 -25.96
N TYR A 973 -22.39 23.10 -25.63
CA TYR A 973 -21.54 22.70 -24.50
C TYR A 973 -20.43 21.70 -24.90
N PRO A 974 -19.32 21.61 -24.13
CA PRO A 974 -18.22 20.69 -24.41
C PRO A 974 -18.61 19.21 -24.34
N GLN A 975 -18.02 18.38 -25.21
CA GLN A 975 -18.33 16.95 -25.33
C GLN A 975 -18.13 16.14 -24.02
N ARG A 976 -17.19 16.55 -23.17
CA ARG A 976 -16.97 15.89 -21.86
C ARG A 976 -18.16 16.07 -20.92
N PHE A 977 -18.76 17.27 -20.91
CA PHE A 977 -19.91 17.58 -20.08
C PHE A 977 -21.18 16.91 -20.63
N THR A 978 -21.41 16.97 -21.94
CA THR A 978 -22.58 16.33 -22.56
C THR A 978 -22.55 14.82 -22.41
N ARG A 979 -21.39 14.17 -22.62
CA ARG A 979 -21.20 12.72 -22.38
C ARG A 979 -21.45 12.37 -20.91
N PHE A 980 -21.01 13.21 -19.98
CA PHE A 980 -21.30 13.01 -18.55
C PHE A 980 -22.81 12.99 -18.30
N LEU A 981 -23.56 14.00 -18.76
CA LEU A 981 -25.01 14.03 -18.59
C LEU A 981 -25.73 12.86 -19.30
N GLU A 982 -25.32 12.52 -20.52
CA GLU A 982 -25.88 11.39 -21.28
C GLU A 982 -25.64 10.05 -20.57
N THR A 983 -24.45 9.85 -20.00
CA THR A 983 -24.10 8.61 -19.29
C THR A 983 -24.79 8.51 -17.93
N GLN A 984 -24.86 9.60 -17.16
CA GLN A 984 -25.37 9.59 -15.79
C GLN A 984 -26.89 9.60 -15.72
N PHE A 985 -27.58 10.21 -16.68
CA PHE A 985 -29.03 10.43 -16.62
C PHE A 985 -29.81 9.75 -17.76
N ASP A 986 -29.18 8.86 -18.53
CA ASP A 986 -29.78 8.18 -19.69
C ASP A 986 -30.49 9.17 -20.63
N LEU A 987 -29.83 10.29 -20.95
CA LEU A 987 -30.31 11.21 -21.97
C LEU A 987 -30.09 10.55 -23.34
N LYS A 988 -31.07 9.76 -23.78
CA LYS A 988 -31.06 9.13 -25.10
C LYS A 988 -30.89 10.20 -26.17
N SER A 989 -29.77 10.18 -26.88
CA SER A 989 -29.71 10.71 -28.24
C SER A 989 -30.46 9.73 -29.14
N GLY A 990 -31.79 9.71 -29.03
CA GLY A 990 -32.62 8.92 -29.92
C GLY A 990 -32.20 9.22 -31.36
N ARG A 991 -31.81 8.18 -32.10
CA ARG A 991 -31.54 8.21 -33.55
C ARG A 991 -32.82 8.45 -34.33
N ASP A 992 -33.55 9.52 -34.00
CA ASP A 992 -34.42 10.11 -34.99
C ASP A 992 -33.49 10.86 -35.95
N GLU A 993 -32.84 10.09 -36.83
CA GLU A 993 -32.00 10.61 -37.91
C GLU A 993 -32.84 11.62 -38.68
N GLY A 994 -32.35 12.85 -38.76
CA GLY A 994 -33.04 13.89 -39.49
C GLY A 994 -33.16 13.49 -40.94
N GLN A 995 -34.28 13.82 -41.56
CA GLN A 995 -34.53 13.51 -42.96
C GLN A 995 -34.11 14.69 -43.83
N VAL A 996 -33.49 14.39 -44.96
CA VAL A 996 -33.24 15.41 -45.98
C VAL A 996 -34.46 15.47 -46.90
N LYS A 997 -35.05 16.66 -47.04
CA LYS A 997 -36.17 16.91 -47.96
C LYS A 997 -35.93 18.17 -48.80
N PRO A 998 -36.42 18.20 -50.05
CA PRO A 998 -36.47 19.44 -50.82
C PRO A 998 -37.47 20.41 -50.18
N VAL A 999 -37.09 21.68 -50.07
CA VAL A 999 -37.92 22.74 -49.46
C VAL A 999 -38.01 23.93 -50.41
N GLU A 1000 -39.23 24.43 -50.64
CA GLU A 1000 -39.44 25.67 -51.41
C GLU A 1000 -38.94 26.88 -50.63
N ALA A 1001 -38.24 27.80 -51.31
CA ALA A 1001 -37.69 29.01 -50.71
C ALA A 1001 -38.73 29.92 -50.02
N ASN A 1002 -40.02 29.74 -50.33
CA ASN A 1002 -41.13 30.57 -49.86
C ASN A 1002 -41.97 29.93 -48.74
N GLN A 1003 -41.72 28.67 -48.35
CA GLN A 1003 -42.50 27.97 -47.32
C GLN A 1003 -41.70 27.84 -46.00
N HIS A 1004 -42.33 28.28 -44.90
CA HIS A 1004 -41.94 28.17 -43.48
C HIS A 1004 -40.44 28.34 -43.12
N PRO A 1005 -40.00 29.51 -42.60
CA PRO A 1005 -38.59 29.77 -42.33
C PRO A 1005 -38.11 28.97 -41.12
N GLY A 1006 -37.41 27.87 -41.37
CA GLY A 1006 -36.70 27.15 -40.32
C GLY A 1006 -35.40 27.86 -39.87
N LEU A 1007 -34.70 27.30 -38.87
CA LEU A 1007 -33.51 27.93 -38.27
C LEU A 1007 -32.39 28.16 -39.31
N ALA A 1008 -32.14 27.16 -40.16
CA ALA A 1008 -31.12 27.25 -41.20
C ALA A 1008 -31.48 28.28 -42.28
N MET A 1009 -32.73 28.33 -42.75
CA MET A 1009 -33.16 29.30 -43.76
C MET A 1009 -33.09 30.74 -43.24
N SER A 1010 -33.55 30.97 -42.01
CA SER A 1010 -33.45 32.28 -41.37
C SER A 1010 -31.99 32.76 -41.27
N GLY A 1011 -31.09 31.88 -40.82
CA GLY A 1011 -29.65 32.18 -40.74
C GLY A 1011 -29.01 32.41 -42.10
N TRP A 1012 -29.42 31.65 -43.12
CA TRP A 1012 -28.97 31.86 -44.49
C TRP A 1012 -29.38 33.22 -45.03
N ILE A 1013 -30.67 33.58 -44.92
CA ILE A 1013 -31.21 34.86 -45.40
C ILE A 1013 -30.50 36.03 -44.73
N GLN A 1014 -30.24 35.95 -43.43
CA GLN A 1014 -29.54 36.98 -42.69
C GLN A 1014 -28.08 37.16 -43.16
N LYS A 1015 -27.38 36.05 -43.47
CA LYS A 1015 -25.95 36.08 -43.84
C LYS A 1015 -25.71 36.34 -45.32
N LYS A 1016 -26.55 35.80 -46.20
CA LYS A 1016 -26.35 35.72 -47.66
C LYS A 1016 -27.48 36.35 -48.47
N GLY A 1017 -28.55 36.84 -47.83
CA GLY A 1017 -29.76 37.31 -48.49
C GLY A 1017 -30.67 36.17 -48.96
N THR A 1018 -31.85 36.52 -49.48
CA THR A 1018 -32.81 35.54 -50.01
C THR A 1018 -32.18 34.75 -51.17
N PRO A 1019 -32.16 33.41 -51.12
CA PRO A 1019 -31.55 32.60 -52.16
C PRO A 1019 -32.25 32.85 -53.50
N ARG A 1020 -31.52 33.37 -54.49
CA ARG A 1020 -32.01 33.49 -55.87
C ARG A 1020 -31.97 32.11 -56.51
N MET A 1021 -33.14 31.53 -56.78
CA MET A 1021 -33.28 30.28 -57.52
C MET A 1021 -33.17 30.58 -59.02
N ARG A 1022 -32.21 29.96 -59.72
CA ARG A 1022 -32.08 29.97 -61.19
C ARG A 1022 -32.43 28.58 -61.72
N ASP A 1023 -32.73 28.47 -63.01
CA ASP A 1023 -33.10 27.19 -63.66
C ASP A 1023 -32.09 26.07 -63.31
N GLY A 1024 -32.59 24.99 -62.70
CA GLY A 1024 -31.80 23.81 -62.30
C GLY A 1024 -31.25 23.77 -60.87
N ALA A 1025 -31.43 24.83 -60.06
CA ALA A 1025 -31.03 24.84 -58.65
C ALA A 1025 -32.16 24.36 -57.72
N MET A 1026 -31.83 23.54 -56.71
CA MET A 1026 -32.75 23.08 -55.66
C MET A 1026 -32.19 23.32 -54.26
N LEU A 1027 -33.07 23.39 -53.27
CA LEU A 1027 -32.71 23.60 -51.87
C LEU A 1027 -33.09 22.36 -51.06
N LEU A 1028 -32.08 21.66 -50.56
CA LEU A 1028 -32.24 20.48 -49.72
C LEU A 1028 -32.03 20.88 -48.27
N SER A 1029 -32.90 20.40 -47.38
CA SER A 1029 -32.89 20.77 -45.97
C SER A 1029 -32.83 19.55 -45.08
N TYR A 1030 -31.99 19.61 -44.05
CA TYR A 1030 -31.97 18.63 -42.97
C TYR A 1030 -33.02 18.98 -41.93
N LEU A 1031 -34.04 18.13 -41.82
CA LEU A 1031 -35.17 18.27 -40.93
C LEU A 1031 -35.04 17.27 -39.80
N HIS A 1032 -34.82 17.77 -38.58
CA HIS A 1032 -34.80 16.92 -37.39
C HIS A 1032 -36.19 16.85 -36.77
N PRO A 1033 -36.81 15.66 -36.65
CA PRO A 1033 -38.14 15.54 -36.09
C PRO A 1033 -38.08 15.72 -34.57
N VAL A 1034 -38.98 16.54 -34.05
CA VAL A 1034 -39.16 16.80 -32.63
C VAL A 1034 -40.48 16.19 -32.20
N ARG A 1035 -40.39 15.12 -31.41
CA ARG A 1035 -41.55 14.37 -30.90
C ARG A 1035 -41.73 14.65 -29.42
N TYR A 1036 -42.96 14.98 -29.06
CA TYR A 1036 -43.36 15.15 -27.66
C TYR A 1036 -44.57 14.24 -27.40
N GLU A 1037 -44.58 13.53 -26.27
CA GLU A 1037 -45.59 12.51 -25.99
C GLU A 1037 -47.03 13.09 -26.10
N GLY A 1038 -47.86 12.42 -26.90
CA GLY A 1038 -49.25 12.83 -27.14
C GLY A 1038 -49.46 13.95 -28.16
N HIS A 1039 -48.42 14.40 -28.88
CA HIS A 1039 -48.48 15.48 -29.87
C HIS A 1039 -47.91 15.09 -31.24
N PRO A 1040 -48.37 15.72 -32.35
CA PRO A 1040 -47.81 15.48 -33.68
C PRO A 1040 -46.33 15.89 -33.75
N SER A 1041 -45.52 15.10 -34.45
CA SER A 1041 -44.09 15.39 -34.69
C SER A 1041 -43.95 16.70 -35.46
N HIS A 1042 -43.06 17.59 -35.00
CA HIS A 1042 -42.72 18.83 -35.70
C HIS A 1042 -41.28 18.76 -36.21
N ASP A 1043 -41.06 19.07 -37.49
CA ASP A 1043 -39.73 19.03 -38.09
C ASP A 1043 -39.05 20.39 -37.95
N ILE A 1044 -37.85 20.41 -37.34
CA ILE A 1044 -37.02 21.62 -37.24
C ILE A 1044 -35.91 21.56 -38.30
N GLN A 1045 -35.83 22.59 -39.14
CA GLN A 1045 -34.78 22.72 -40.15
C GLN A 1045 -33.46 23.18 -39.52
N LEU A 1046 -32.47 22.29 -39.46
CA LEU A 1046 -31.18 22.55 -38.80
C LEU A 1046 -30.03 22.81 -39.77
N ALA A 1047 -30.13 22.36 -41.01
CA ALA A 1047 -29.15 22.64 -42.05
C ALA A 1047 -29.82 22.73 -43.42
N LEU A 1048 -29.18 23.40 -44.37
CA LEU A 1048 -29.62 23.42 -45.75
C LEU A 1048 -28.44 23.53 -46.72
N VAL A 1049 -28.63 23.04 -47.93
CA VAL A 1049 -27.68 23.17 -49.03
C VAL A 1049 -28.41 23.61 -50.29
N ARG A 1050 -27.84 24.58 -50.99
CA ARG A 1050 -28.26 24.89 -52.36
C ARG A 1050 -27.41 24.07 -53.31
N ALA A 1051 -28.06 23.17 -54.04
CA ALA A 1051 -27.40 22.23 -54.95
C ALA A 1051 -27.97 22.35 -56.37
N TRP A 1052 -27.16 21.96 -57.36
CA TRP A 1052 -27.52 21.92 -58.78
C TRP A 1052 -27.55 20.48 -59.25
N ARG A 1053 -28.59 20.16 -60.01
CA ARG A 1053 -28.77 18.83 -60.61
C ARG A 1053 -28.55 18.91 -62.11
N HIS A 1054 -27.76 17.99 -62.67
CA HIS A 1054 -27.59 17.89 -64.11
C HIS A 1054 -28.64 16.96 -64.74
N GLY A 1055 -29.27 17.40 -65.83
CA GLY A 1055 -30.45 16.75 -66.44
C GLY A 1055 -30.24 16.00 -67.76
N ASP A 1056 -29.07 16.05 -68.43
CA ASP A 1056 -28.95 15.55 -69.81
C ASP A 1056 -27.79 14.55 -70.02
N GLY A 1057 -27.76 13.46 -69.25
CA GLY A 1057 -26.83 12.33 -69.46
C GLY A 1057 -27.02 11.17 -68.47
N VAL A 1058 -26.50 9.99 -68.83
CA VAL A 1058 -26.65 8.69 -68.14
C VAL A 1058 -26.11 8.66 -66.68
N GLU A 1059 -25.45 9.72 -66.21
CA GLU A 1059 -24.91 9.80 -64.85
C GLU A 1059 -25.53 11.01 -64.13
N GLY A 1060 -26.55 10.77 -63.29
CA GLY A 1060 -27.15 11.81 -62.47
C GLY A 1060 -26.14 12.39 -61.48
N LEU A 1061 -25.87 13.70 -61.56
CA LEU A 1061 -24.92 14.40 -60.70
C LEU A 1061 -25.64 15.48 -59.89
N LEU A 1062 -25.42 15.47 -58.57
CA LEU A 1062 -25.81 16.55 -57.67
C LEU A 1062 -24.55 17.24 -57.14
N ALA A 1063 -24.43 18.54 -57.37
CA ALA A 1063 -23.26 19.27 -56.89
C ALA A 1063 -23.62 20.57 -56.19
N TRP A 1064 -22.78 20.98 -55.24
CA TRP A 1064 -22.91 22.26 -54.55
C TRP A 1064 -21.55 22.90 -54.31
N ASP A 1065 -21.59 24.19 -54.01
CA ASP A 1065 -20.43 24.93 -53.54
C ASP A 1065 -20.29 24.74 -52.02
N GLU A 1066 -19.07 24.65 -51.48
CA GLU A 1066 -18.83 24.67 -50.03
C GLU A 1066 -19.50 25.89 -49.38
N GLY A 1067 -19.39 27.04 -50.05
CA GLY A 1067 -20.03 28.28 -49.65
C GLY A 1067 -21.55 28.23 -49.74
N ASP A 1068 -22.16 27.19 -50.31
CA ASP A 1068 -23.61 26.96 -50.40
C ASP A 1068 -24.12 25.81 -49.50
N PHE A 1069 -23.23 25.13 -48.78
CA PHE A 1069 -23.58 24.23 -47.69
C PHE A 1069 -23.64 25.03 -46.39
N PHE A 1070 -24.81 25.08 -45.75
CA PHE A 1070 -25.02 25.92 -44.58
C PHE A 1070 -25.61 25.16 -43.42
N VAL A 1071 -24.79 25.10 -42.37
CA VAL A 1071 -25.19 24.76 -41.03
C VAL A 1071 -25.01 26.03 -40.19
N PRO A 1072 -26.02 26.46 -39.41
CA PRO A 1072 -25.85 27.60 -38.52
C PRO A 1072 -24.67 27.38 -37.56
N PRO A 1073 -23.91 28.44 -37.21
CA PRO A 1073 -22.65 28.31 -36.46
C PRO A 1073 -22.71 27.44 -35.19
N GLY A 1074 -23.86 27.41 -34.49
CA GLY A 1074 -24.06 26.64 -33.27
C GLY A 1074 -24.29 25.12 -33.43
N PHE A 1075 -24.37 24.60 -34.66
CA PHE A 1075 -24.67 23.18 -34.91
C PHE A 1075 -23.49 22.37 -35.49
N TRP A 1076 -22.39 23.03 -35.88
CA TRP A 1076 -21.22 22.36 -36.45
C TRP A 1076 -20.53 21.38 -35.49
N GLY A 1077 -20.34 21.77 -34.22
CA GLY A 1077 -19.57 20.99 -33.23
C GLY A 1077 -20.20 19.69 -32.73
N ASN A 1078 -21.34 19.27 -33.30
CA ASN A 1078 -22.13 18.12 -32.82
C ASN A 1078 -22.47 17.11 -33.93
N GLY A 1079 -21.72 17.15 -35.03
CA GLY A 1079 -21.91 16.22 -36.14
C GLY A 1079 -23.19 16.47 -36.95
N ILE A 1080 -23.89 17.61 -36.79
CA ILE A 1080 -25.05 17.93 -37.64
C ILE A 1080 -24.61 18.13 -39.10
N GLY A 1081 -23.43 18.69 -39.34
CA GLY A 1081 -22.85 18.78 -40.68
C GLY A 1081 -22.62 17.38 -41.28
N GLU A 1082 -22.00 16.47 -40.54
CA GLU A 1082 -21.76 15.08 -40.96
C GLU A 1082 -23.07 14.30 -41.15
N ALA A 1083 -24.02 14.44 -40.22
CA ALA A 1083 -25.35 13.85 -40.30
C ALA A 1083 -26.12 14.37 -41.51
N PHE A 1084 -25.98 15.65 -41.85
CA PHE A 1084 -26.58 16.21 -43.05
C PHE A 1084 -25.90 15.67 -44.32
N LEU A 1085 -24.58 15.53 -44.36
CA LEU A 1085 -23.87 14.91 -45.49
C LEU A 1085 -24.27 13.44 -45.69
N ASN A 1086 -24.39 12.69 -44.59
CA ASN A 1086 -24.88 11.31 -44.63
C ASN A 1086 -26.35 11.26 -45.07
N GLY A 1087 -27.19 12.17 -44.58
CA GLY A 1087 -28.59 12.30 -45.00
C GLY A 1087 -28.75 12.69 -46.48
N LEU A 1088 -27.85 13.52 -47.03
CA LEU A 1088 -27.80 13.84 -48.45
C LEU A 1088 -27.46 12.61 -49.29
N ASN A 1089 -26.56 11.77 -48.80
CA ASN A 1089 -26.24 10.49 -49.44
C ASN A 1089 -27.44 9.53 -49.38
N GLN A 1090 -28.12 9.42 -48.24
CA GLN A 1090 -29.35 8.62 -48.10
C GLN A 1090 -30.46 9.12 -49.03
N TRP A 1091 -30.66 10.44 -49.13
CA TRP A 1091 -31.64 11.03 -50.05
C TRP A 1091 -31.28 10.74 -51.52
N ALA A 1092 -30.00 10.83 -51.88
CA ALA A 1092 -29.54 10.53 -53.24
C ALA A 1092 -29.65 9.03 -53.61
N LEU A 1093 -29.66 8.12 -52.63
CA LEU A 1093 -29.86 6.69 -52.84
C LEU A 1093 -31.29 6.32 -53.28
N ASP A 1094 -32.27 7.20 -53.08
CA ASP A 1094 -33.64 6.96 -53.55
C ASP A 1094 -33.66 6.89 -55.10
N PRO A 1095 -34.05 5.75 -55.71
CA PRO A 1095 -34.04 5.58 -57.15
C PRO A 1095 -34.89 6.61 -57.92
N SER A 1096 -35.90 7.17 -57.27
CA SER A 1096 -36.78 8.20 -57.82
C SER A 1096 -36.06 9.54 -58.03
N GLU A 1097 -34.99 9.78 -57.27
CA GLU A 1097 -34.21 11.02 -57.34
C GLU A 1097 -33.16 10.97 -58.44
N GLY A 1098 -32.81 9.81 -58.99
CA GLY A 1098 -31.95 9.68 -60.16
C GLY A 1098 -30.57 10.34 -60.02
N VAL A 1099 -29.99 10.33 -58.80
CA VAL A 1099 -28.66 10.84 -58.49
C VAL A 1099 -27.69 9.67 -58.30
N SER A 1100 -26.62 9.63 -59.09
CA SER A 1100 -25.58 8.60 -59.04
C SER A 1100 -24.27 9.07 -58.40
N ARG A 1101 -24.03 10.39 -58.34
CA ARG A 1101 -22.83 11.00 -57.77
C ARG A 1101 -23.13 12.31 -57.06
N LEU A 1102 -22.41 12.56 -55.98
CA LEU A 1102 -22.37 13.83 -55.26
C LEU A 1102 -21.02 14.51 -55.51
N ALA A 1103 -21.01 15.83 -55.73
CA ALA A 1103 -19.79 16.61 -55.88
C ALA A 1103 -19.83 17.92 -55.09
N VAL A 1104 -18.71 18.29 -54.48
CA VAL A 1104 -18.56 19.58 -53.81
C VAL A 1104 -17.40 20.35 -54.40
N HIS A 1105 -17.63 21.64 -54.65
CA HIS A 1105 -16.62 22.59 -55.05
C HIS A 1105 -16.13 23.37 -53.83
N ILE A 1106 -14.82 23.30 -53.53
CA ILE A 1106 -14.17 24.08 -52.48
C ILE A 1106 -13.32 25.14 -53.17
N HIS A 1107 -13.63 26.41 -52.92
CA HIS A 1107 -12.88 27.53 -53.48
C HIS A 1107 -11.43 27.51 -52.96
N GLU A 1108 -10.45 27.56 -53.88
CA GLU A 1108 -9.01 27.75 -53.59
C GLU A 1108 -8.62 29.09 -54.26
N GLU A 1109 -9.14 30.22 -53.75
CA GLU A 1109 -8.53 31.50 -54.08
C GLU A 1109 -7.16 31.57 -53.38
N ARG A 1110 -6.19 32.36 -53.88
CA ARG A 1110 -4.95 32.61 -53.11
C ARG A 1110 -5.37 33.18 -51.74
N PRO A 1111 -5.25 32.42 -50.63
CA PRO A 1111 -5.89 32.83 -49.38
C PRO A 1111 -5.23 34.11 -48.89
N ALA A 1112 -6.03 35.14 -48.62
CA ALA A 1112 -5.54 36.43 -48.15
C ALA A 1112 -5.11 36.37 -46.67
N SER A 1113 -5.55 35.35 -45.93
CA SER A 1113 -5.28 35.15 -44.50
C SER A 1113 -5.07 33.69 -44.09
N ALA A 1114 -4.38 33.47 -42.96
CA ALA A 1114 -4.18 32.14 -42.37
C ALA A 1114 -5.49 31.49 -41.88
N GLU A 1115 -6.52 32.29 -41.57
CA GLU A 1115 -7.83 31.82 -41.15
C GLU A 1115 -8.64 31.21 -42.32
N GLU A 1116 -8.57 31.82 -43.50
CA GLU A 1116 -9.21 31.28 -44.71
C GLU A 1116 -8.62 29.94 -45.12
N LYS A 1117 -7.27 29.83 -45.07
CA LYS A 1117 -6.56 28.57 -45.34
C LYS A 1117 -6.94 27.46 -44.35
N LYS A 1118 -7.13 27.81 -43.08
CA LYS A 1118 -7.60 26.85 -42.06
C LYS A 1118 -9.05 26.41 -42.33
N ARG A 1119 -9.93 27.35 -42.70
CA ARG A 1119 -11.34 27.06 -43.02
C ARG A 1119 -11.48 26.09 -44.19
N GLU A 1120 -10.71 26.31 -45.26
CA GLU A 1120 -10.68 25.43 -46.43
C GLU A 1120 -10.17 24.02 -46.08
N ALA A 1121 -9.12 23.94 -45.26
CA ALA A 1121 -8.59 22.66 -44.78
C ALA A 1121 -9.61 21.90 -43.90
N ASP A 1122 -10.27 22.59 -42.97
CA ASP A 1122 -11.30 22.02 -42.11
C ASP A 1122 -12.50 21.50 -42.94
N ALA A 1123 -12.92 22.26 -43.98
CA ALA A 1123 -13.97 21.82 -44.91
C ALA A 1123 -13.56 20.58 -45.70
N ALA A 1124 -12.33 20.53 -46.24
CA ALA A 1124 -11.83 19.37 -46.98
C ALA A 1124 -11.76 18.11 -46.10
N VAL A 1125 -11.37 18.25 -44.83
CA VAL A 1125 -11.35 17.14 -43.86
C VAL A 1125 -12.75 16.61 -43.59
N LEU A 1126 -13.75 17.49 -43.41
CA LEU A 1126 -15.15 17.10 -43.19
C LEU A 1126 -15.74 16.28 -44.36
N TYR A 1127 -15.54 16.74 -45.60
CA TYR A 1127 -16.07 16.02 -46.76
C TYR A 1127 -15.35 14.67 -46.94
N ARG A 1128 -14.03 14.62 -46.70
CA ARG A 1128 -13.26 13.36 -46.75
C ARG A 1128 -13.67 12.36 -45.67
N SER A 1129 -13.92 12.81 -44.43
CA SER A 1129 -14.42 11.93 -43.37
C SER A 1129 -15.82 11.38 -43.68
N SER A 1130 -16.59 12.12 -44.49
CA SER A 1130 -17.90 11.71 -45.01
C SER A 1130 -17.82 10.96 -46.35
N GLY A 1131 -16.65 10.41 -46.72
CA GLY A 1131 -16.49 9.51 -47.86
C GLY A 1131 -16.29 10.19 -49.23
N PHE A 1132 -16.05 11.50 -49.30
CA PHE A 1132 -15.73 12.17 -50.56
C PHE A 1132 -14.22 12.05 -50.89
N ARG A 1133 -13.91 11.71 -52.13
CA ARG A 1133 -12.54 11.56 -52.67
C ARG A 1133 -12.20 12.67 -53.66
N ALA A 1134 -10.91 12.89 -53.92
CA ALA A 1134 -10.52 13.73 -55.05
C ALA A 1134 -10.95 13.05 -56.38
N PRO A 1135 -11.54 13.79 -57.33
CA PRO A 1135 -11.85 13.27 -58.66
C PRO A 1135 -10.55 13.01 -59.43
N ASP A 1136 -10.59 12.07 -60.37
CA ASP A 1136 -9.50 11.91 -61.32
C ASP A 1136 -9.43 13.10 -62.30
N GLU A 1137 -8.35 13.20 -63.10
CA GLU A 1137 -8.15 14.36 -63.98
C GLU A 1137 -9.23 14.49 -65.08
N ALA A 1138 -9.84 13.37 -65.49
CA ALA A 1138 -10.91 13.36 -66.49
C ALA A 1138 -12.26 13.81 -65.88
N GLU A 1139 -12.58 13.32 -64.68
CA GLU A 1139 -13.72 13.73 -63.85
C GLU A 1139 -13.61 15.23 -63.50
N ARG A 1140 -12.43 15.69 -63.09
CA ARG A 1140 -12.18 17.09 -62.76
C ARG A 1140 -12.46 18.02 -63.95
N LYS A 1141 -11.99 17.67 -65.16
CA LYS A 1141 -12.25 18.46 -66.39
C LYS A 1141 -13.75 18.49 -66.74
N LYS A 1142 -14.47 17.38 -66.55
CA LYS A 1142 -15.93 17.33 -66.76
C LYS A 1142 -16.68 18.21 -65.75
N LEU A 1143 -16.32 18.14 -64.47
CA LEU A 1143 -16.93 18.94 -63.41
C LEU A 1143 -16.67 20.44 -63.60
N CYS A 1144 -15.44 20.84 -63.89
CA CYS A 1144 -15.11 22.25 -64.15
C CYS A 1144 -15.88 22.80 -65.37
N LYS A 1145 -15.99 22.02 -66.46
CA LYS A 1145 -16.76 22.41 -67.64
C LYS A 1145 -18.25 22.55 -67.35
N TRP A 1146 -18.83 21.64 -66.57
CA TRP A 1146 -20.25 21.69 -66.21
C TRP A 1146 -20.58 22.84 -65.22
N TRP A 1147 -19.69 23.08 -64.26
CA TRP A 1147 -19.88 24.12 -63.24
C TRP A 1147 -19.87 25.54 -63.84
N SER A 1148 -19.02 25.79 -64.84
CA SER A 1148 -18.95 27.08 -65.53
C SER A 1148 -20.23 27.44 -66.30
N PHE A 1149 -20.97 26.45 -66.81
CA PHE A 1149 -22.30 26.66 -67.40
C PHE A 1149 -23.38 26.96 -66.35
N SER A 1150 -23.26 26.40 -65.15
CA SER A 1150 -24.27 26.49 -64.08
C SER A 1150 -24.14 27.80 -63.25
N ARG A 1151 -22.97 28.45 -63.25
CA ARG A 1151 -22.69 29.70 -62.52
C ARG A 1151 -21.82 30.65 -63.37
N PRO A 1152 -22.40 31.63 -64.10
CA PRO A 1152 -21.65 32.52 -64.99
C PRO A 1152 -20.74 33.55 -64.28
N ALA A 1153 -20.73 33.60 -62.95
CA ALA A 1153 -19.97 34.58 -62.15
C ALA A 1153 -18.58 34.07 -61.69
N SER A 1154 -18.15 32.88 -62.14
CA SER A 1154 -16.80 32.35 -61.90
C SER A 1154 -16.10 32.06 -63.24
N GLN A 1155 -15.94 33.10 -64.06
CA GLN A 1155 -15.19 33.00 -65.32
C GLN A 1155 -13.71 32.60 -65.09
N ASP A 1156 -13.19 32.74 -63.87
CA ASP A 1156 -11.80 32.44 -63.53
C ASP A 1156 -11.43 30.94 -63.51
N CYS A 1157 -12.40 30.00 -63.39
CA CYS A 1157 -12.11 28.55 -63.49
C CYS A 1157 -12.05 28.02 -64.94
N ALA A 1158 -12.46 28.80 -65.96
CA ALA A 1158 -12.54 28.31 -67.35
C ALA A 1158 -11.18 28.25 -68.09
N ASP A 1159 -10.22 29.09 -67.68
CA ASP A 1159 -8.91 29.22 -68.35
C ASP A 1159 -7.78 28.40 -67.71
N GLY A 1160 -8.09 27.56 -66.71
CA GLY A 1160 -7.12 26.64 -66.09
C GLY A 1160 -6.10 27.31 -65.14
N GLU A 1161 -6.25 28.60 -64.84
CA GLU A 1161 -5.33 29.35 -63.95
C GLU A 1161 -5.71 29.32 -62.46
N CYS A 1162 -6.95 28.96 -62.11
CA CYS A 1162 -7.37 28.74 -60.71
C CYS A 1162 -7.31 27.26 -60.32
N ALA A 1163 -6.66 26.95 -59.20
CA ALA A 1163 -6.68 25.60 -58.62
C ALA A 1163 -8.08 25.33 -58.04
N CYS A 1164 -9.03 24.82 -58.83
CA CYS A 1164 -10.36 24.52 -58.29
C CYS A 1164 -10.30 23.14 -57.58
N LEU A 1165 -10.49 23.08 -56.25
CA LEU A 1165 -10.49 21.85 -55.45
C LEU A 1165 -11.90 21.23 -55.47
N TRP A 1166 -12.00 20.05 -56.09
CA TRP A 1166 -13.23 19.27 -56.14
C TRP A 1166 -13.11 18.02 -55.28
N LEU A 1167 -14.20 17.64 -54.62
CA LEU A 1167 -14.35 16.34 -53.98
C LEU A 1167 -15.64 15.67 -54.46
N VAL A 1168 -15.60 14.37 -54.73
CA VAL A 1168 -16.70 13.58 -55.29
C VAL A 1168 -16.97 12.33 -54.46
N ARG A 1169 -18.23 11.91 -54.40
CA ARG A 1169 -18.65 10.65 -53.77
C ARG A 1169 -19.61 9.92 -54.70
N GLU A 1170 -19.39 8.63 -54.91
CA GLU A 1170 -20.31 7.76 -55.63
C GLU A 1170 -21.44 7.31 -54.70
N VAL A 1171 -22.67 7.35 -55.20
CA VAL A 1171 -23.87 6.95 -54.46
C VAL A 1171 -24.08 5.46 -54.70
N THR A 1172 -23.55 4.60 -53.82
CA THR A 1172 -23.68 3.14 -53.94
C THR A 1172 -24.45 2.53 -52.75
N PRO A 1173 -25.27 1.48 -52.96
CA PRO A 1173 -26.02 0.82 -51.88
C PRO A 1173 -25.15 0.08 -50.86
N ALA A 1174 -23.87 -0.16 -51.18
CA ALA A 1174 -23.01 -1.11 -50.48
C ALA A 1174 -22.41 -0.59 -49.15
N ASP A 1175 -22.57 0.69 -48.82
CA ASP A 1175 -21.97 1.31 -47.62
C ASP A 1175 -22.74 1.05 -46.30
N PHE A 1176 -23.83 0.26 -46.31
CA PHE A 1176 -24.73 0.09 -45.15
C PHE A 1176 -24.78 -1.32 -44.53
N THR A 1177 -23.82 -2.19 -44.82
CA THR A 1177 -23.67 -3.44 -44.07
C THR A 1177 -22.60 -3.30 -42.98
N GLU A 1178 -23.08 -3.29 -41.72
CA GLU A 1178 -22.35 -3.33 -40.42
C GLU A 1178 -21.89 -1.98 -39.81
N PRO A 1179 -22.63 -1.42 -38.83
CA PRO A 1179 -22.15 -0.31 -38.01
C PRO A 1179 -21.42 -0.85 -36.78
N ASP A 1180 -20.24 -1.47 -36.96
CA ASP A 1180 -19.41 -1.86 -35.81
C ASP A 1180 -17.93 -2.02 -36.17
N ARG A 1181 -17.25 -0.91 -36.53
CA ARG A 1181 -15.82 -0.74 -36.25
C ARG A 1181 -15.48 0.72 -35.94
N PRO A 1182 -14.77 1.02 -34.83
CA PRO A 1182 -14.16 2.32 -34.62
C PRO A 1182 -12.91 2.41 -35.52
N LEU A 1183 -13.10 2.70 -36.80
CA LEU A 1183 -12.00 3.05 -37.70
C LEU A 1183 -11.73 4.56 -37.58
N HIS A 1184 -10.46 4.88 -37.32
CA HIS A 1184 -9.83 6.21 -37.37
C HIS A 1184 -9.68 7.02 -36.07
N ALA A 1185 -9.19 6.36 -35.01
CA ALA A 1185 -8.30 7.03 -34.03
C ALA A 1185 -6.80 6.83 -34.33
N GLN A 1186 -6.43 5.96 -35.28
CA GLN A 1186 -5.03 5.63 -35.58
C GLN A 1186 -4.41 6.41 -36.75
N ALA A 1187 -5.21 7.02 -37.65
CA ALA A 1187 -4.66 7.81 -38.76
C ALA A 1187 -4.18 9.21 -38.33
N LEU A 1188 -4.87 9.85 -37.37
CA LEU A 1188 -4.49 11.18 -36.88
C LEU A 1188 -3.21 11.19 -36.03
N HIS A 1189 -2.81 10.04 -35.49
CA HIS A 1189 -1.59 9.95 -34.68
C HIS A 1189 -0.31 9.87 -35.54
N ALA A 1190 -0.42 9.48 -36.81
CA ALA A 1190 0.72 9.37 -37.72
C ALA A 1190 1.09 10.72 -38.37
N GLU A 1191 0.11 11.58 -38.67
CA GLU A 1191 0.35 12.88 -39.32
C GLU A 1191 0.78 13.99 -38.34
N VAL A 1192 0.39 13.91 -37.07
CA VAL A 1192 0.82 14.89 -36.04
C VAL A 1192 2.25 14.61 -35.55
N SER A 1193 2.72 13.36 -35.65
CA SER A 1193 4.12 13.02 -35.31
C SER A 1193 5.14 13.40 -36.39
N SER A 1194 4.73 13.70 -37.63
CA SER A 1194 5.66 14.15 -38.68
C SER A 1194 5.87 15.67 -38.76
N HIS A 1195 5.13 16.46 -37.98
CA HIS A 1195 5.30 17.92 -37.91
C HIS A 1195 5.92 18.44 -36.60
N LEU A 1196 6.35 17.53 -35.71
CA LEU A 1196 7.13 17.83 -34.51
C LEU A 1196 8.48 17.08 -34.49
N SER A 1197 9.14 16.99 -35.65
CA SER A 1197 10.55 16.65 -35.80
C SER A 1197 11.29 17.74 -36.56
#